data_AF-A0A946SN59-F1
#
_entry.id   AF-A0A946SN59-F1
#
_cell.length_a   1.000
_cell.length_b   1.000
_cell.length_c   1.000
_cell.angle_alpha   90.00
_cell.angle_beta   90.00
_cell.angle_gamma   90.00
#
_symmetry.space_group_name_H-M   'P 1'
#
loop_
_entity.id
_entity.type
_entity.pdbx_description
1 polymer ?
#
loop_
_entity_poly.entity_id
_entity_poly.type
_entity_poly.pdbx_seq_one_letter_code
_entity_poly.pdbx_strand_id
1 'polypeptide(L)'
;MNNDIVALREFIETERDRIMTRHRYRVGEAPVASREIMADHTELADTVIRRIYSRARDEGEVDPEAALAVVALGGYGRTELNPHSDLDLLLLHDPRKSRGTNLEAFASRLITMLWDVGFEVGHGVRTIGECRNAAFADMDSRTAMLEGRLVAGNAIFYRRYEHEVKTRAMRRGVRKFISDKIDDWQAETGDPRASVYVQEPNLKEGVGGLRDVHVSRWVARARFGVWELGDLAKHGLVPDAAVDDYETALDFIWRVRNELHYLSRRRADILSFDMQERVAKQLGYEDIGRHLAEEQLMSDYYRHAHWIHECARIVIMQSRWEGTRLRKFLDRVQSTTVTDNIITLRDRLRLTPRALSRSVRDGSASALLLDLFRKRARLGLRLSVATRRQIVEELPAIEASIGADGSAHEDFLDLMGQDDNLGPVIREMHELGVLTAFIPEFAGLRSLVRYDLYHKYTVDEHTLFAVGNLDTSKIADAHTSDTLAEAYAALSRDDRIALRMGMLLHDVGKGVPADGEHIDRGRPLCIEALKRFPTLTEEQRDDIRFLYEQHHLMSHTAQRRDLDDPDIIERFGAQVESMKRARMLYLLTYADIRAVNPDLWTDWTAQLLLKLFIRADGRFRGEFVTGRATLEGLRSKAVDMLGAAWTDRVREHFERMGDERMGFFAPEEIVAQVRTVSELGDDEHCGLQIFDRSENYSSAVFAAHDRVGLFARIAGILAAADINILSADLNTRSDSIAVDTFHISHAVSGRSVNPNRARELSDLIAQVAQGDTTIEELLAEKTVRAVGEKGRRTGRTAPMAPVVRIHNDDSADYTIIDVGAPDRVGLLYAVAQCLGDMRLSISLAKISTEAYRAVDVFYVTDENRCKILDPARRDVITDALHLALKDDD
;
A
#
# COMPACT_ATOMS: atom_id res chain seq x y z
N MET A 1 -33.07 22.77 -30.46
CA MET A 1 -32.33 21.63 -29.89
C MET A 1 -30.84 21.66 -30.25
N ASN A 2 -30.43 21.49 -31.52
CA ASN A 2 -28.99 21.45 -31.85
C ASN A 2 -28.24 22.77 -31.58
N ASN A 3 -28.84 23.93 -31.93
CA ASN A 3 -28.27 25.25 -31.61
C ASN A 3 -28.23 25.53 -30.09
N ASP A 4 -29.18 24.99 -29.33
CA ASP A 4 -29.22 25.16 -27.87
C ASP A 4 -28.08 24.38 -27.19
N ILE A 5 -27.77 23.18 -27.68
CA ILE A 5 -26.68 22.34 -27.18
C ILE A 5 -25.33 23.01 -27.46
N VAL A 6 -25.12 23.55 -28.67
CA VAL A 6 -23.88 24.26 -29.02
C VAL A 6 -23.67 25.48 -28.12
N ALA A 7 -24.68 26.33 -27.97
CA ALA A 7 -24.59 27.51 -27.11
C ALA A 7 -24.37 27.15 -25.62
N LEU A 8 -25.01 26.08 -25.13
CA LEU A 8 -24.79 25.60 -23.76
C LEU A 8 -23.38 25.04 -23.56
N ARG A 9 -22.83 24.31 -24.55
CA ARG A 9 -21.44 23.82 -24.51
C ARG A 9 -20.45 24.97 -24.44
N GLU A 10 -20.57 25.97 -25.33
CA GLU A 10 -19.70 27.16 -25.34
C GLU A 10 -19.77 27.92 -24.01
N PHE A 11 -20.98 28.08 -23.45
CA PHE A 11 -21.17 28.70 -22.13
C PHE A 11 -20.48 27.90 -21.01
N ILE A 12 -20.67 26.57 -20.97
CA ILE A 12 -20.09 25.70 -19.94
C ILE A 12 -18.57 25.68 -20.03
N GLU A 13 -18.00 25.60 -21.24
CA GLU A 13 -16.55 25.64 -21.45
C GLU A 13 -15.97 26.96 -20.94
N THR A 14 -16.57 28.09 -21.35
CA THR A 14 -16.13 29.43 -20.90
C THR A 14 -16.20 29.57 -19.37
N GLU A 15 -17.29 29.12 -18.74
CA GLU A 15 -17.45 29.21 -17.30
C GLU A 15 -16.51 28.25 -16.54
N ARG A 16 -16.31 27.02 -17.04
CA ARG A 16 -15.34 26.08 -16.44
C ARG A 16 -13.92 26.67 -16.47
N ASP A 17 -13.52 27.29 -17.57
CA ASP A 17 -12.21 27.95 -17.70
C ASP A 17 -12.07 29.15 -16.74
N ARG A 18 -13.13 29.94 -16.59
CA ARG A 18 -13.20 31.04 -15.61
C ARG A 18 -13.03 30.52 -14.19
N ILE A 19 -13.74 29.46 -13.81
CA ILE A 19 -13.69 28.88 -12.46
C ILE A 19 -12.32 28.24 -12.18
N MET A 20 -11.75 27.52 -13.16
CA MET A 20 -10.39 26.97 -13.06
C MET A 20 -9.35 28.08 -12.87
N THR A 21 -9.46 29.17 -13.62
CA THR A 21 -8.55 30.31 -13.50
C THR A 21 -8.67 30.93 -12.10
N ARG A 22 -9.88 31.10 -11.58
CA ARG A 22 -10.11 31.58 -10.20
C ARG A 22 -9.54 30.65 -9.14
N HIS A 23 -9.61 29.34 -9.32
CA HIS A 23 -9.03 28.36 -8.41
C HIS A 23 -7.51 28.51 -8.25
N ARG A 24 -6.81 28.75 -9.37
CA ARG A 24 -5.36 28.95 -9.42
C ARG A 24 -4.94 30.39 -9.09
N TYR A 25 -5.87 31.34 -9.17
CA TYR A 25 -5.62 32.73 -8.84
C TYR A 25 -5.42 32.95 -7.33
N ARG A 26 -4.45 33.81 -6.98
CA ARG A 26 -4.19 34.24 -5.60
C ARG A 26 -4.58 35.71 -5.44
N VAL A 27 -5.45 36.00 -4.46
CA VAL A 27 -5.83 37.38 -4.11
C VAL A 27 -4.86 37.85 -3.02
N GLY A 28 -3.78 38.54 -3.42
CA GLY A 28 -2.64 38.75 -2.53
C GLY A 28 -1.84 37.46 -2.34
N GLU A 29 -1.43 37.14 -1.11
CA GLU A 29 -0.74 35.87 -0.79
C GLU A 29 -1.70 34.68 -0.59
N ALA A 30 -2.99 34.93 -0.34
CA ALA A 30 -3.97 33.88 -0.05
C ALA A 30 -4.75 33.47 -1.31
N PRO A 31 -4.98 32.16 -1.52
CA PRO A 31 -5.79 31.73 -2.64
C PRO A 31 -7.30 31.78 -2.34
N VAL A 32 -8.13 31.73 -3.39
CA VAL A 32 -9.59 31.63 -3.24
C VAL A 32 -9.96 30.32 -2.52
N ALA A 33 -10.88 30.40 -1.55
CA ALA A 33 -11.37 29.25 -0.81
C ALA A 33 -12.04 28.23 -1.75
N SER A 34 -11.69 26.96 -1.61
CA SER A 34 -12.22 25.87 -2.44
C SER A 34 -13.74 25.70 -2.30
N ARG A 35 -14.32 26.05 -1.14
CA ARG A 35 -15.78 26.12 -0.96
C ARG A 35 -16.45 27.08 -1.95
N GLU A 36 -15.83 28.23 -2.25
CA GLU A 36 -16.36 29.17 -3.25
C GLU A 36 -16.25 28.61 -4.67
N ILE A 37 -15.13 27.95 -4.98
CA ILE A 37 -14.91 27.30 -6.29
C ILE A 37 -15.96 26.21 -6.55
N MET A 38 -16.30 25.40 -5.54
CA MET A 38 -17.35 24.39 -5.65
C MET A 38 -18.75 25.00 -5.76
N ALA A 39 -19.00 26.12 -5.08
CA ALA A 39 -20.25 26.86 -5.21
C ALA A 39 -20.42 27.43 -6.64
N ASP A 40 -19.34 27.92 -7.26
CA ASP A 40 -19.37 28.38 -8.65
C ASP A 40 -19.69 27.23 -9.63
N HIS A 41 -19.07 26.05 -9.45
CA HIS A 41 -19.41 24.85 -10.26
C HIS A 41 -20.85 24.41 -10.05
N THR A 42 -21.34 24.49 -8.81
CA THR A 42 -22.73 24.19 -8.48
C THR A 42 -23.68 25.15 -9.19
N GLU A 43 -23.40 26.47 -9.15
CA GLU A 43 -24.24 27.48 -9.79
C GLU A 43 -24.22 27.37 -11.32
N LEU A 44 -23.09 26.96 -11.91
CA LEU A 44 -23.01 26.63 -13.35
C LEU A 44 -24.00 25.49 -13.69
N ALA A 45 -23.95 24.38 -12.96
CA ALA A 45 -24.86 23.25 -13.17
C ALA A 45 -26.33 23.63 -12.94
N ASP A 46 -26.61 24.36 -11.85
CA ASP A 46 -27.94 24.90 -11.53
C ASP A 46 -28.47 25.78 -12.66
N THR A 47 -27.64 26.67 -13.21
CA THR A 47 -28.01 27.58 -14.30
C THR A 47 -28.43 26.80 -15.55
N VAL A 48 -27.66 25.79 -15.93
CA VAL A 48 -27.96 24.93 -17.09
C VAL A 48 -29.28 24.17 -16.85
N ILE A 49 -29.45 23.53 -15.69
CA ILE A 49 -30.67 22.78 -15.35
C ILE A 49 -31.90 23.69 -15.32
N ARG A 50 -31.80 24.86 -14.67
CA ARG A 50 -32.90 25.84 -14.62
C ARG A 50 -33.26 26.34 -16.02
N ARG A 51 -32.27 26.50 -16.91
CA ARG A 51 -32.51 26.91 -18.31
C ARG A 51 -33.25 25.83 -19.09
N ILE A 52 -32.82 24.57 -18.99
CA ILE A 52 -33.50 23.43 -19.63
C ILE A 52 -34.93 23.29 -19.10
N TYR A 53 -35.11 23.39 -17.78
CA TYR A 53 -36.43 23.33 -17.13
C TYR A 53 -37.35 24.47 -17.60
N SER A 54 -36.85 25.71 -17.62
CA SER A 54 -37.64 26.86 -18.10
C SER A 54 -38.06 26.68 -19.55
N ARG A 55 -37.16 26.18 -20.41
CA ARG A 55 -37.47 25.94 -21.82
C ARG A 55 -38.57 24.89 -22.00
N ALA A 56 -38.48 23.78 -21.28
CA ALA A 56 -39.51 22.73 -21.30
C ALA A 56 -40.87 23.26 -20.81
N ARG A 57 -40.87 24.17 -19.82
CA ARG A 57 -42.09 24.85 -19.37
C ARG A 57 -42.66 25.78 -20.45
N ASP A 58 -41.82 26.59 -21.07
CA ASP A 58 -42.25 27.56 -22.10
C ASP A 58 -42.76 26.87 -23.38
N GLU A 59 -42.29 25.63 -23.65
CA GLU A 59 -42.77 24.78 -24.75
C GLU A 59 -43.99 23.93 -24.39
N GLY A 60 -44.49 24.03 -23.15
CA GLY A 60 -45.66 23.30 -22.67
C GLY A 60 -45.41 21.82 -22.38
N GLU A 61 -44.16 21.36 -22.35
CA GLU A 61 -43.82 19.98 -21.93
C GLU A 61 -44.00 19.79 -20.42
N VAL A 62 -43.77 20.85 -19.65
CA VAL A 62 -43.96 20.92 -18.19
C VAL A 62 -45.02 21.95 -17.85
N ASP A 63 -46.10 21.50 -17.21
CA ASP A 63 -47.15 22.39 -16.70
C ASP A 63 -46.62 23.21 -15.50
N PRO A 64 -46.75 24.55 -15.51
CA PRO A 64 -46.34 25.41 -14.39
C PRO A 64 -46.93 25.02 -13.03
N GLU A 65 -48.13 24.45 -13.00
CA GLU A 65 -48.82 24.02 -11.77
C GLU A 65 -48.52 22.56 -11.39
N ALA A 66 -47.70 21.87 -12.20
CA ALA A 66 -47.34 20.48 -11.92
C ALA A 66 -46.63 20.36 -10.56
N ALA A 67 -46.99 19.31 -9.82
CA ALA A 67 -46.22 18.87 -8.67
C ALA A 67 -44.97 18.11 -9.15
N LEU A 68 -44.01 18.85 -9.70
CA LEU A 68 -42.74 18.37 -10.23
C LEU A 68 -41.59 19.23 -9.68
N ALA A 69 -40.51 18.59 -9.24
CA ALA A 69 -39.29 19.26 -8.79
C ALA A 69 -38.04 18.49 -9.23
N VAL A 70 -37.02 19.24 -9.66
CA VAL A 70 -35.66 18.74 -9.90
C VAL A 70 -34.85 19.01 -8.64
N VAL A 71 -34.38 17.95 -8.00
CA VAL A 71 -33.68 18.00 -6.71
C VAL A 71 -32.26 17.49 -6.89
N ALA A 72 -31.27 18.29 -6.51
CA ALA A 72 -29.87 17.86 -6.42
C ALA A 72 -29.69 17.02 -5.16
N LEU A 73 -28.96 15.91 -5.25
CA LEU A 73 -28.64 15.00 -4.15
C LEU A 73 -27.13 14.97 -3.87
N GLY A 74 -26.73 14.38 -2.75
CA GLY A 74 -25.32 14.12 -2.43
C GLY A 74 -24.47 15.39 -2.40
N GLY A 75 -23.24 15.32 -2.94
CA GLY A 75 -22.32 16.45 -3.01
C GLY A 75 -22.86 17.64 -3.80
N TYR A 76 -23.62 17.38 -4.87
CA TYR A 76 -24.29 18.44 -5.63
C TYR A 76 -25.40 19.14 -4.81
N GLY A 77 -26.15 18.36 -4.02
CA GLY A 77 -27.13 18.86 -3.06
C GLY A 77 -26.51 19.76 -2.00
N ARG A 78 -25.32 19.40 -1.50
CA ARG A 78 -24.55 20.16 -0.49
C ARG A 78 -23.80 21.38 -1.04
N THR A 79 -23.88 21.68 -2.33
CA THR A 79 -23.09 22.74 -2.99
C THR A 79 -21.57 22.50 -2.94
N GLU A 80 -21.17 21.22 -2.87
CA GLU A 80 -19.78 20.76 -2.80
C GLU A 80 -19.36 20.09 -4.13
N LEU A 81 -19.77 20.66 -5.27
CA LEU A 81 -19.49 20.09 -6.58
C LEU A 81 -18.06 20.41 -7.02
N ASN A 82 -17.15 19.44 -6.94
CA ASN A 82 -15.82 19.54 -7.54
C ASN A 82 -15.90 19.40 -9.08
N PRO A 83 -14.92 19.89 -9.86
CA PRO A 83 -14.86 19.72 -11.31
C PRO A 83 -15.03 18.25 -11.70
N HIS A 84 -15.66 17.95 -12.84
CA HIS A 84 -15.83 16.56 -13.32
C HIS A 84 -16.55 15.61 -12.33
N SER A 85 -17.23 16.12 -11.30
CA SER A 85 -18.08 15.30 -10.43
C SER A 85 -19.45 15.09 -11.06
N ASP A 86 -20.03 13.92 -10.80
CA ASP A 86 -21.35 13.53 -11.28
C ASP A 86 -22.44 14.44 -10.70
N LEU A 87 -23.48 14.71 -11.50
CA LEU A 87 -24.70 15.38 -11.07
C LEU A 87 -25.71 14.32 -10.62
N ASP A 88 -25.90 14.16 -9.31
CA ASP A 88 -26.94 13.29 -8.76
C ASP A 88 -28.28 14.04 -8.69
N LEU A 89 -29.25 13.62 -9.50
CA LEU A 89 -30.56 14.25 -9.65
C LEU A 89 -31.71 13.35 -9.20
N LEU A 90 -32.70 13.96 -8.56
CA LEU A 90 -33.98 13.36 -8.27
C LEU A 90 -35.09 14.18 -8.93
N LEU A 91 -35.76 13.56 -9.90
CA LEU A 91 -37.01 14.06 -10.47
C LEU A 91 -38.16 13.62 -9.56
N LEU A 92 -38.54 14.52 -8.66
CA LEU A 92 -39.61 14.31 -7.71
C LEU A 92 -40.95 14.70 -8.33
N HIS A 93 -41.92 13.79 -8.37
CA HIS A 93 -43.24 14.06 -8.94
C HIS A 93 -44.43 13.52 -8.13
N ASP A 94 -45.64 14.06 -8.34
CA ASP A 94 -46.91 13.49 -7.86
C ASP A 94 -47.77 13.05 -9.06
N PRO A 95 -47.96 11.73 -9.30
CA PRO A 95 -48.71 11.21 -10.45
C PRO A 95 -50.13 11.78 -10.57
N ARG A 96 -50.72 12.24 -9.46
CA ARG A 96 -52.08 12.78 -9.41
C ARG A 96 -52.17 14.25 -9.81
N LYS A 97 -51.03 14.96 -9.75
CA LYS A 97 -50.92 16.42 -9.99
C LYS A 97 -49.86 16.76 -11.05
N SER A 98 -49.59 15.81 -11.95
CA SER A 98 -48.76 16.01 -13.15
C SER A 98 -49.58 15.90 -14.44
N ARG A 99 -50.92 15.97 -14.37
CA ARG A 99 -51.81 15.95 -15.55
C ARG A 99 -51.50 17.17 -16.41
N GLY A 100 -51.02 16.96 -17.63
CA GLY A 100 -50.57 18.02 -18.55
C GLY A 100 -49.05 18.12 -18.70
N THR A 101 -48.27 17.43 -17.85
CA THR A 101 -46.81 17.30 -18.00
C THR A 101 -46.45 15.94 -18.59
N ASN A 102 -45.63 15.94 -19.65
CA ASN A 102 -45.03 14.70 -20.16
C ASN A 102 -43.71 14.42 -19.41
N LEU A 103 -43.83 13.76 -18.25
CA LEU A 103 -42.69 13.52 -17.36
C LEU A 103 -41.57 12.70 -18.03
N GLU A 104 -41.94 11.69 -18.83
CA GLU A 104 -40.97 10.82 -19.51
C GLU A 104 -40.20 11.59 -20.59
N ALA A 105 -40.89 12.40 -21.39
CA ALA A 105 -40.25 13.25 -22.39
C ALA A 105 -39.35 14.31 -21.73
N PHE A 106 -39.83 14.96 -20.67
CA PHE A 106 -39.03 15.95 -19.93
C PHE A 106 -37.80 15.32 -19.29
N ALA A 107 -37.95 14.17 -18.62
CA ALA A 107 -36.84 13.45 -18.00
C ALA A 107 -35.79 13.05 -19.05
N SER A 108 -36.22 12.43 -20.15
CA SER A 108 -35.34 12.04 -21.25
C SER A 108 -34.59 13.25 -21.81
N ARG A 109 -35.32 14.34 -22.10
CA ARG A 109 -34.72 15.58 -22.60
C ARG A 109 -33.68 16.16 -21.63
N LEU A 110 -34.01 16.27 -20.35
CA LEU A 110 -33.10 16.82 -19.34
C LEU A 110 -31.81 16.01 -19.27
N ILE A 111 -31.92 14.69 -19.15
CA ILE A 111 -30.76 13.80 -19.01
C ILE A 111 -29.92 13.79 -20.28
N THR A 112 -30.55 13.63 -21.45
CA THR A 112 -29.83 13.63 -22.74
C THR A 112 -29.14 14.97 -22.98
N MET A 113 -29.80 16.11 -22.73
CA MET A 113 -29.15 17.41 -22.88
C MET A 113 -27.96 17.60 -21.93
N LEU A 114 -28.07 17.16 -20.68
CA LEU A 114 -26.97 17.27 -19.72
C LEU A 114 -25.77 16.40 -20.13
N TRP A 115 -26.01 15.17 -20.62
CA TRP A 115 -24.94 14.34 -21.20
C TRP A 115 -24.34 14.98 -22.45
N ASP A 116 -25.17 15.49 -23.35
CA ASP A 116 -24.72 16.14 -24.58
C ASP A 116 -23.84 17.34 -24.27
N VAL A 117 -24.12 18.13 -23.23
CA VAL A 117 -23.28 19.28 -22.85
C VAL A 117 -22.10 18.92 -21.95
N GLY A 118 -21.85 17.63 -21.71
CA GLY A 118 -20.65 17.13 -21.03
C GLY A 118 -20.73 17.08 -19.50
N PHE A 119 -21.92 16.87 -18.95
CA PHE A 119 -22.08 16.44 -17.55
C PHE A 119 -22.28 14.92 -17.47
N GLU A 120 -21.70 14.30 -16.45
CA GLU A 120 -22.11 12.95 -16.04
C GLU A 120 -23.29 13.07 -15.08
N VAL A 121 -24.35 12.29 -15.29
CA VAL A 121 -25.62 12.45 -14.55
C VAL A 121 -26.12 11.11 -14.04
N GLY A 122 -26.15 10.98 -12.71
CA GLY A 122 -26.93 9.95 -12.02
C GLY A 122 -28.34 10.49 -11.77
N HIS A 123 -29.39 9.73 -12.06
CA HIS A 123 -30.75 10.22 -11.83
C HIS A 123 -31.72 9.17 -11.32
N GLY A 124 -32.71 9.62 -10.56
CA GLY A 124 -33.89 8.84 -10.19
C GLY A 124 -35.17 9.61 -10.43
N VAL A 125 -36.22 8.93 -10.88
CA VAL A 125 -37.57 9.48 -10.98
C VAL A 125 -38.43 8.83 -9.91
N ARG A 126 -38.92 9.61 -8.94
CA ARG A 126 -39.65 9.04 -7.79
C ARG A 126 -40.77 9.94 -7.30
N THR A 127 -41.78 9.32 -6.74
CA THR A 127 -42.76 9.96 -5.87
C THR A 127 -42.21 10.12 -4.44
N ILE A 128 -42.85 10.98 -3.63
CA ILE A 128 -42.51 11.12 -2.20
C ILE A 128 -42.62 9.76 -1.47
N GLY A 129 -43.61 8.94 -1.82
CA GLY A 129 -43.80 7.61 -1.24
C GLY A 129 -42.64 6.66 -1.56
N GLU A 130 -42.17 6.65 -2.80
CA GLU A 130 -41.01 5.86 -3.22
C GLU A 130 -39.70 6.37 -2.64
N CYS A 131 -39.52 7.69 -2.51
CA CYS A 131 -38.37 8.27 -1.80
C CYS A 131 -38.32 7.78 -0.36
N ARG A 132 -39.47 7.78 0.33
CA ARG A 132 -39.58 7.30 1.70
C ARG A 132 -39.23 5.81 1.79
N ASN A 133 -39.72 4.98 0.86
CA ASN A 133 -39.44 3.55 0.87
C ASN A 133 -37.96 3.26 0.56
N ALA A 134 -37.37 3.96 -0.41
CA ALA A 134 -35.95 3.85 -0.73
C ALA A 134 -35.05 4.24 0.45
N ALA A 135 -35.36 5.35 1.13
CA ALA A 135 -34.67 5.78 2.33
C ALA A 135 -34.79 4.80 3.52
N PHE A 136 -35.77 3.87 3.50
CA PHE A 136 -35.86 2.79 4.48
C PHE A 136 -35.14 1.51 4.06
N ALA A 137 -35.06 1.25 2.75
CA ALA A 137 -34.50 0.03 2.20
C ALA A 137 -32.98 0.10 2.05
N ASP A 138 -32.46 1.26 1.68
CA ASP A 138 -31.06 1.47 1.32
C ASP A 138 -30.44 2.68 2.03
N MET A 139 -29.24 2.49 2.56
CA MET A 139 -28.55 3.46 3.39
C MET A 139 -28.02 4.64 2.58
N ASP A 140 -27.49 4.37 1.39
CA ASP A 140 -26.87 5.40 0.55
C ASP A 140 -27.93 6.29 -0.11
N SER A 141 -29.05 5.70 -0.51
CA SER A 141 -30.26 6.44 -0.89
C SER A 141 -30.74 7.37 0.22
N ARG A 142 -30.69 6.90 1.48
CA ARG A 142 -31.11 7.70 2.64
C ARG A 142 -30.20 8.90 2.84
N THR A 143 -28.88 8.72 2.87
CA THR A 143 -27.92 9.83 3.07
C THR A 143 -28.01 10.85 1.93
N ALA A 144 -28.03 10.40 0.68
CA ALA A 144 -28.13 11.26 -0.49
C ALA A 144 -29.41 12.12 -0.46
N MET A 145 -30.55 11.55 -0.06
CA MET A 145 -31.84 12.27 0.04
C MET A 145 -31.88 13.31 1.17
N LEU A 146 -31.13 13.11 2.25
CA LEU A 146 -31.05 14.10 3.35
C LEU A 146 -30.38 15.39 2.93
N GLU A 147 -29.44 15.26 2.02
CA GLU A 147 -28.64 16.33 1.46
C GLU A 147 -29.34 17.00 0.26
N GLY A 148 -30.57 16.58 -0.02
CA GLY A 148 -31.37 17.10 -1.13
C GLY A 148 -31.52 18.62 -1.09
N ARG A 149 -31.40 19.26 -2.25
CA ARG A 149 -31.64 20.70 -2.47
C ARG A 149 -32.47 20.92 -3.73
N LEU A 150 -33.45 21.81 -3.66
CA LEU A 150 -34.24 22.17 -4.84
C LEU A 150 -33.38 22.95 -5.84
N VAL A 151 -33.33 22.48 -7.09
CA VAL A 151 -32.67 23.19 -8.21
C VAL A 151 -33.70 23.94 -9.06
N ALA A 152 -34.80 23.26 -9.41
CA ALA A 152 -35.88 23.82 -10.23
C ALA A 152 -37.24 23.16 -9.93
N GLY A 153 -38.34 23.86 -10.21
CA GLY A 153 -39.71 23.35 -10.10
C GLY A 153 -40.48 23.80 -8.85
N ASN A 154 -41.49 23.04 -8.44
CA ASN A 154 -42.48 23.46 -7.46
C ASN A 154 -41.93 23.43 -6.01
N ALA A 155 -41.62 24.60 -5.47
CA ALA A 155 -41.05 24.73 -4.12
C ALA A 155 -41.99 24.30 -2.98
N ILE A 156 -43.31 24.46 -3.14
CA ILE A 156 -44.28 24.01 -2.13
C ILE A 156 -44.28 22.48 -2.07
N PHE A 157 -44.24 21.82 -3.24
CA PHE A 157 -44.18 20.37 -3.34
C PHE A 157 -42.85 19.82 -2.79
N TYR A 158 -41.72 20.48 -3.07
CA TYR A 158 -40.43 20.12 -2.49
C TYR A 158 -40.43 20.21 -0.95
N ARG A 159 -41.02 21.25 -0.36
CA ARG A 159 -41.15 21.34 1.12
C ARG A 159 -41.93 20.18 1.72
N ARG A 160 -42.90 19.61 1.00
CA ARG A 160 -43.61 18.39 1.43
C ARG A 160 -42.69 17.17 1.43
N TYR A 161 -41.84 17.01 0.41
CA TYR A 161 -40.79 15.99 0.39
C TYR A 161 -39.84 16.15 1.58
N GLU A 162 -39.38 17.37 1.84
CA GLU A 162 -38.47 17.65 2.95
C GLU A 162 -39.09 17.27 4.31
N HIS A 163 -40.37 17.57 4.52
CA HIS A 163 -41.07 17.18 5.73
C HIS A 163 -41.21 15.65 5.86
N GLU A 164 -41.64 14.95 4.81
CA GLU A 164 -41.89 13.50 4.86
C GLU A 164 -40.59 12.68 4.93
N VAL A 165 -39.55 13.06 4.19
CA VAL A 165 -38.30 12.30 4.09
C VAL A 165 -37.30 12.79 5.14
N LYS A 166 -36.93 14.08 5.16
CA LYS A 166 -35.89 14.58 6.08
C LYS A 166 -36.35 14.63 7.55
N THR A 167 -37.64 14.80 7.82
CA THR A 167 -38.14 14.90 9.21
C THR A 167 -38.75 13.61 9.74
N ARG A 168 -39.63 12.94 8.98
CA ARG A 168 -40.35 11.74 9.45
C ARG A 168 -39.60 10.43 9.23
N ALA A 169 -39.06 10.20 8.04
CA ALA A 169 -38.27 8.98 7.78
C ALA A 169 -37.00 8.94 8.64
N MET A 170 -36.41 10.12 8.91
CA MET A 170 -35.23 10.21 9.77
C MET A 170 -35.44 9.70 11.18
N ARG A 171 -36.55 10.05 11.85
CA ARG A 171 -36.78 9.63 13.25
C ARG A 171 -36.89 8.12 13.42
N ARG A 172 -37.26 7.38 12.38
CA ARG A 172 -37.32 5.92 12.40
C ARG A 172 -35.94 5.33 12.07
N GLY A 173 -35.47 4.43 12.93
CA GLY A 173 -34.22 3.69 12.69
C GLY A 173 -32.92 4.49 12.86
N VAL A 174 -32.94 5.71 13.44
CA VAL A 174 -31.72 6.52 13.71
C VAL A 174 -30.63 5.73 14.43
N ARG A 175 -31.00 4.95 15.46
CA ARG A 175 -30.02 4.17 16.23
C ARG A 175 -29.33 3.12 15.36
N LYS A 176 -30.09 2.43 14.52
CA LYS A 176 -29.53 1.45 13.57
C LYS A 176 -28.67 2.16 12.52
N PHE A 177 -29.16 3.26 11.93
CA PHE A 177 -28.41 4.11 11.00
C PHE A 177 -27.04 4.54 11.56
N ILE A 178 -27.02 5.06 12.78
CA ILE A 178 -25.79 5.49 13.45
C ILE A 178 -24.88 4.30 13.73
N SER A 179 -25.42 3.17 14.21
CA SER A 179 -24.62 1.96 14.46
C SER A 179 -23.96 1.50 13.18
N ASP A 180 -24.75 1.24 12.14
CA ASP A 180 -24.29 0.71 10.85
C ASP A 180 -23.19 1.61 10.26
N LYS A 181 -23.40 2.94 10.19
CA LYS A 181 -22.36 3.86 9.66
C LYS A 181 -21.10 3.94 10.50
N ILE A 182 -21.20 3.76 11.81
CA ILE A 182 -20.03 3.74 12.69
C ILE A 182 -19.30 2.41 12.58
N ASP A 183 -20.04 1.31 12.42
CA ASP A 183 -19.46 -0.03 12.28
C ASP A 183 -18.78 -0.17 10.90
N ASP A 184 -19.37 0.36 9.82
CA ASP A 184 -18.74 0.47 8.49
C ASP A 184 -17.43 1.28 8.57
N TRP A 185 -17.50 2.49 9.15
CA TRP A 185 -16.32 3.34 9.34
C TRP A 185 -15.24 2.64 10.18
N GLN A 186 -15.63 1.91 11.23
CA GLN A 186 -14.69 1.15 12.05
C GLN A 186 -14.10 -0.06 11.35
N ALA A 187 -14.84 -0.71 10.44
CA ALA A 187 -14.29 -1.79 9.63
C ALA A 187 -13.22 -1.25 8.68
N GLU A 188 -13.44 -0.06 8.10
CA GLU A 188 -12.50 0.59 7.19
C GLU A 188 -11.28 1.19 7.92
N THR A 189 -11.50 1.99 8.98
CA THR A 189 -10.41 2.68 9.70
C THR A 189 -9.79 1.83 10.82
N GLY A 190 -10.41 0.70 11.15
CA GLY A 190 -9.94 -0.21 12.19
C GLY A 190 -8.97 -1.27 11.68
N ASP A 191 -8.83 -1.43 10.35
CA ASP A 191 -7.72 -2.19 9.77
C ASP A 191 -6.41 -1.59 10.30
N PRO A 192 -5.53 -2.36 10.94
CA PRO A 192 -4.24 -1.86 11.39
C PRO A 192 -3.46 -1.11 10.31
N ARG A 193 -3.66 -1.48 9.03
CA ARG A 193 -3.04 -0.91 7.81
C ARG A 193 -3.69 0.39 7.32
N ALA A 194 -4.84 0.77 7.87
CA ALA A 194 -5.50 2.02 7.54
C ALA A 194 -4.72 3.18 8.18
N SER A 195 -4.20 4.08 7.36
CA SER A 195 -3.40 5.22 7.83
C SER A 195 -3.66 6.45 6.98
N VAL A 196 -3.56 7.63 7.60
CA VAL A 196 -3.53 8.91 6.88
C VAL A 196 -2.21 9.08 6.12
N TYR A 197 -1.16 8.39 6.56
CA TYR A 197 0.21 8.52 6.06
C TYR A 197 0.54 7.60 4.89
N VAL A 198 -0.44 7.37 4.00
CA VAL A 198 -0.25 6.64 2.73
C VAL A 198 0.39 7.57 1.70
N GLN A 199 1.38 7.09 0.94
CA GLN A 199 2.12 7.91 -0.03
C GLN A 199 1.29 8.34 -1.24
N GLU A 200 0.39 7.49 -1.74
CA GLU A 200 -0.58 7.82 -2.80
C GLU A 200 -2.01 7.81 -2.23
N PRO A 201 -2.43 8.85 -1.49
CA PRO A 201 -3.68 8.84 -0.77
C PRO A 201 -4.90 8.95 -1.70
N ASN A 202 -6.01 8.34 -1.27
CA ASN A 202 -7.32 8.62 -1.84
C ASN A 202 -7.98 9.78 -1.08
N LEU A 203 -8.11 10.94 -1.73
CA LEU A 203 -8.64 12.19 -1.15
C LEU A 203 -10.11 12.07 -0.72
N LYS A 204 -10.85 11.09 -1.25
CA LYS A 204 -12.27 10.89 -0.97
C LYS A 204 -12.51 9.74 0.01
N GLU A 205 -12.05 8.55 -0.32
CA GLU A 205 -12.35 7.31 0.43
C GLU A 205 -11.21 6.88 1.37
N GLY A 206 -10.05 7.53 1.33
CA GLY A 206 -8.94 7.25 2.26
C GLY A 206 -9.21 7.76 3.67
N VAL A 207 -8.44 7.25 4.64
CA VAL A 207 -8.46 7.74 6.03
C VAL A 207 -8.09 9.22 6.05
N GLY A 208 -8.89 10.05 6.73
CA GLY A 208 -8.72 11.50 6.72
C GLY A 208 -9.20 12.19 5.43
N GLY A 209 -9.79 11.44 4.50
CA GLY A 209 -10.42 11.97 3.29
C GLY A 209 -11.85 12.47 3.50
N LEU A 210 -12.52 12.87 2.41
CA LEU A 210 -13.87 13.43 2.47
C LEU A 210 -14.92 12.48 3.07
N ARG A 211 -14.72 11.16 3.00
CA ARG A 211 -15.64 10.17 3.58
C ARG A 211 -15.72 10.29 5.10
N ASP A 212 -14.60 10.55 5.78
CA ASP A 212 -14.57 10.78 7.24
C ASP A 212 -15.41 12.01 7.62
N VAL A 213 -15.33 13.07 6.81
CA VAL A 213 -16.16 14.28 6.94
C VAL A 213 -17.64 13.95 6.78
N HIS A 214 -18.00 13.20 5.73
CA HIS A 214 -19.39 12.84 5.46
C HIS A 214 -19.99 11.97 6.57
N VAL A 215 -19.29 10.92 6.99
CA VAL A 215 -19.76 10.01 8.05
C VAL A 215 -19.95 10.78 9.35
N SER A 216 -18.97 11.60 9.76
CA SER A 216 -19.09 12.39 10.98
C SER A 216 -20.25 13.39 10.93
N ARG A 217 -20.47 14.09 9.81
CA ARG A 217 -21.62 14.98 9.61
C ARG A 217 -22.95 14.23 9.63
N TRP A 218 -23.05 13.08 8.96
CA TRP A 218 -24.28 12.26 8.96
C TRP A 218 -24.63 11.78 10.36
N VAL A 219 -23.64 11.30 11.10
CA VAL A 219 -23.79 10.84 12.48
C VAL A 219 -24.20 12.01 13.38
N ALA A 220 -23.54 13.16 13.26
CA ALA A 220 -23.89 14.35 14.03
C ALA A 220 -25.30 14.87 13.72
N ARG A 221 -25.70 14.88 12.44
CA ARG A 221 -27.03 15.28 12.02
C ARG A 221 -28.10 14.34 12.56
N ALA A 222 -27.87 13.05 12.44
CA ALA A 222 -28.79 12.04 12.94
C ALA A 222 -28.95 12.10 14.46
N ARG A 223 -27.87 12.44 15.19
CA ARG A 223 -27.83 12.42 16.66
C ARG A 223 -28.23 13.73 17.32
N PHE A 224 -27.65 14.84 16.87
CA PHE A 224 -27.77 16.16 17.49
C PHE A 224 -28.61 17.13 16.66
N GLY A 225 -28.96 16.76 15.42
CA GLY A 225 -29.74 17.61 14.53
C GLY A 225 -28.91 18.71 13.87
N VAL A 226 -27.58 18.64 13.91
CA VAL A 226 -26.66 19.67 13.42
C VAL A 226 -25.96 19.25 12.13
N TRP A 227 -25.69 20.20 11.25
CA TRP A 227 -25.01 19.96 9.97
C TRP A 227 -23.60 20.57 9.95
N GLU A 228 -23.47 21.76 10.52
CA GLU A 228 -22.24 22.56 10.47
C GLU A 228 -21.32 22.23 11.65
N LEU A 229 -20.01 22.29 11.44
CA LEU A 229 -19.03 21.99 12.50
C LEU A 229 -19.06 23.01 13.63
N GLY A 230 -19.33 24.28 13.32
CA GLY A 230 -19.54 25.30 14.35
C GLY A 230 -20.66 24.94 15.33
N ASP A 231 -21.66 24.16 14.91
CA ASP A 231 -22.71 23.68 15.80
C ASP A 231 -22.24 22.49 16.65
N LEU A 232 -21.29 21.68 16.18
CA LEU A 232 -20.66 20.61 16.98
C LEU A 232 -19.90 21.18 18.17
N ALA A 233 -19.21 22.31 17.98
CA ALA A 233 -18.50 23.02 19.03
C ALA A 233 -19.46 23.59 20.09
N LYS A 234 -20.60 24.18 19.67
CA LYS A 234 -21.67 24.63 20.58
C LYS A 234 -22.27 23.49 21.42
N HIS A 235 -22.24 22.25 20.91
CA HIS A 235 -22.64 21.06 21.65
C HIS A 235 -21.53 20.45 22.53
N GLY A 236 -20.36 21.09 22.57
CA GLY A 236 -19.19 20.65 23.34
C GLY A 236 -18.54 19.39 22.80
N LEU A 237 -18.77 19.07 21.52
CA LEU A 237 -18.27 17.83 20.91
C LEU A 237 -16.80 17.97 20.49
N VAL A 238 -16.46 19.12 19.93
CA VAL A 238 -15.11 19.53 19.56
C VAL A 238 -14.78 20.86 20.25
N PRO A 239 -13.50 21.15 20.57
CA PRO A 239 -13.11 22.48 21.07
C PRO A 239 -13.42 23.58 20.04
N ASP A 240 -13.80 24.78 20.50
CA ASP A 240 -14.09 25.91 19.60
C ASP A 240 -12.90 26.23 18.68
N ALA A 241 -11.68 26.21 19.22
CA ALA A 241 -10.45 26.43 18.47
C ALA A 241 -10.19 25.39 17.36
N ALA A 242 -10.79 24.20 17.45
CA ALA A 242 -10.59 23.13 16.46
C ALA A 242 -11.51 23.25 15.23
N VAL A 243 -12.49 24.17 15.26
CA VAL A 243 -13.42 24.36 14.13
C VAL A 243 -12.69 24.97 12.94
N ASP A 244 -11.93 26.04 13.18
CA ASP A 244 -11.19 26.76 12.13
C ASP A 244 -10.12 25.85 11.49
N ASP A 245 -9.41 25.06 12.30
CA ASP A 245 -8.43 24.08 11.82
C ASP A 245 -9.08 23.01 10.93
N TYR A 246 -10.27 22.54 11.29
CA TYR A 246 -10.99 21.56 10.50
C TYR A 246 -11.53 22.14 9.19
N GLU A 247 -12.09 23.34 9.22
CA GLU A 247 -12.56 24.02 8.00
C GLU A 247 -11.38 24.30 7.05
N THR A 248 -10.24 24.72 7.60
CA THR A 248 -9.00 24.89 6.84
C THR A 248 -8.52 23.57 6.22
N ALA A 249 -8.55 22.48 7.00
CA ALA A 249 -8.17 21.16 6.50
C ALA A 249 -9.10 20.66 5.39
N LEU A 250 -10.41 20.86 5.55
CA LEU A 250 -11.39 20.46 4.54
C LEU A 250 -11.23 21.28 3.25
N ASP A 251 -11.02 22.59 3.37
CA ASP A 251 -10.77 23.44 2.20
C ASP A 251 -9.49 23.04 1.46
N PHE A 252 -8.44 22.68 2.20
CA PHE A 252 -7.21 22.15 1.63
C PHE A 252 -7.44 20.86 0.83
N ILE A 253 -8.15 19.87 1.39
CA ILE A 253 -8.44 18.61 0.68
C ILE A 253 -9.26 18.88 -0.60
N TRP A 254 -10.26 19.77 -0.54
CA TRP A 254 -10.98 20.17 -1.74
C TRP A 254 -10.10 20.88 -2.77
N ARG A 255 -9.14 21.69 -2.31
CA ARG A 255 -8.19 22.39 -3.17
C ARG A 255 -7.37 21.40 -3.99
N VAL A 256 -6.75 20.44 -3.30
CA VAL A 256 -5.94 19.38 -3.92
C VAL A 256 -6.78 18.54 -4.88
N ARG A 257 -8.00 18.14 -4.46
CA ARG A 257 -8.91 17.36 -5.30
C ARG A 257 -9.35 18.12 -6.56
N ASN A 258 -9.64 19.43 -6.43
CA ASN A 258 -10.00 20.28 -7.57
C ASN A 258 -8.87 20.34 -8.59
N GLU A 259 -7.65 20.62 -8.16
CA GLU A 259 -6.50 20.70 -9.06
C GLU A 259 -6.18 19.35 -9.71
N LEU A 260 -6.29 18.26 -8.97
CA LEU A 260 -6.15 16.89 -9.49
C LEU A 260 -7.17 16.61 -10.61
N HIS A 261 -8.43 17.03 -10.44
CA HIS A 261 -9.46 16.90 -11.46
C HIS A 261 -9.18 17.77 -12.69
N TYR A 262 -8.72 19.01 -12.53
CA TYR A 262 -8.36 19.88 -13.65
C TYR A 262 -7.18 19.32 -14.46
N LEU A 263 -6.14 18.81 -13.79
CA LEU A 263 -4.96 18.25 -14.45
C LEU A 263 -5.23 16.91 -15.13
N SER A 264 -6.10 16.09 -14.55
CA SER A 264 -6.49 14.79 -15.13
C SER A 264 -7.60 14.90 -16.18
N ARG A 265 -8.35 16.01 -16.20
CA ARG A 265 -9.53 16.27 -17.06
C ARG A 265 -10.64 15.24 -16.90
N ARG A 266 -10.70 14.59 -15.75
CA ARG A 266 -11.67 13.56 -15.38
C ARG A 266 -11.83 13.53 -13.87
N ARG A 267 -12.78 12.73 -13.39
CA ARG A 267 -12.80 12.35 -11.98
C ARG A 267 -11.54 11.56 -11.63
N ALA A 268 -10.83 12.00 -10.60
CA ALA A 268 -9.62 11.37 -10.09
C ALA A 268 -9.51 11.65 -8.59
N ASP A 269 -9.61 10.59 -7.79
CA ASP A 269 -9.61 10.70 -6.33
C ASP A 269 -8.30 10.23 -5.67
N ILE A 270 -7.37 9.63 -6.44
CA ILE A 270 -6.05 9.16 -5.97
C ILE A 270 -4.97 10.17 -6.36
N LEU A 271 -4.23 10.68 -5.38
CA LEU A 271 -3.10 11.59 -5.60
C LEU A 271 -1.82 10.77 -5.82
N SER A 272 -1.65 10.29 -7.06
CA SER A 272 -0.49 9.49 -7.47
C SER A 272 0.80 10.29 -7.53
N PHE A 273 1.95 9.64 -7.46
CA PHE A 273 3.26 10.31 -7.45
C PHE A 273 3.46 11.28 -8.63
N ASP A 274 3.07 10.87 -9.84
CA ASP A 274 3.16 11.71 -11.05
C ASP A 274 2.26 12.95 -10.99
N MET A 275 1.17 12.88 -10.23
CA MET A 275 0.24 13.98 -10.03
C MET A 275 0.64 14.88 -8.87
N GLN A 276 1.37 14.38 -7.86
CA GLN A 276 1.80 15.16 -6.70
C GLN A 276 2.65 16.38 -7.12
N GLU A 277 3.69 16.18 -7.92
CA GLU A 277 4.54 17.27 -8.43
C GLU A 277 3.72 18.30 -9.23
N ARG A 278 2.87 17.82 -10.14
CA ARG A 278 2.05 18.67 -11.00
C ARG A 278 1.04 19.49 -10.20
N VAL A 279 0.37 18.87 -9.24
CA VAL A 279 -0.58 19.55 -8.34
C VAL A 279 0.16 20.54 -7.46
N ALA A 280 1.30 20.16 -6.86
CA ALA A 280 2.11 21.04 -6.01
C ALA A 280 2.49 22.33 -6.75
N LYS A 281 3.04 22.21 -7.95
CA LYS A 281 3.43 23.36 -8.79
C LYS A 281 2.25 24.26 -9.15
N GLN A 282 1.09 23.69 -9.52
CA GLN A 282 -0.10 24.47 -9.86
C GLN A 282 -0.75 25.16 -8.65
N LEU A 283 -0.63 24.54 -7.47
CA LEU A 283 -1.05 25.17 -6.21
C LEU A 283 -0.01 26.17 -5.69
N GLY A 284 1.14 26.30 -6.37
CA GLY A 284 2.21 27.27 -6.14
C GLY A 284 3.11 26.93 -4.95
N TYR A 285 3.36 25.64 -4.75
CA TYR A 285 4.53 25.15 -4.03
C TYR A 285 5.76 25.25 -4.94
N GLU A 286 6.91 25.55 -4.35
CA GLU A 286 8.20 25.70 -5.06
C GLU A 286 9.25 24.85 -4.37
N ASP A 287 10.29 24.45 -5.10
CA ASP A 287 11.42 23.75 -4.53
C ASP A 287 12.23 24.70 -3.64
N ILE A 288 12.41 24.36 -2.36
CA ILE A 288 13.15 25.18 -1.39
C ILE A 288 14.41 24.43 -0.97
N GLY A 289 15.53 24.77 -1.61
CA GLY A 289 16.82 24.13 -1.35
C GLY A 289 16.80 22.66 -1.79
N ARG A 290 16.73 21.73 -0.85
CA ARG A 290 16.64 20.27 -1.09
C ARG A 290 15.23 19.70 -0.89
N HIS A 291 14.28 20.52 -0.45
CA HIS A 291 12.88 20.10 -0.25
C HIS A 291 12.07 20.34 -1.52
N LEU A 292 11.54 19.27 -2.07
CA LEU A 292 10.76 19.33 -3.31
C LEU A 292 9.36 19.94 -3.04
N ALA A 293 8.76 20.55 -4.06
CA ALA A 293 7.43 21.14 -3.96
C ALA A 293 6.37 20.10 -3.52
N GLU A 294 6.44 18.89 -4.05
CA GLU A 294 5.56 17.77 -3.73
C GLU A 294 5.74 17.24 -2.30
N GLU A 295 6.96 17.23 -1.75
CA GLU A 295 7.19 16.85 -0.34
C GLU A 295 6.48 17.81 0.61
N GLN A 296 6.50 19.11 0.28
CA GLN A 296 5.82 20.15 1.06
C GLN A 296 4.29 20.00 0.97
N LEU A 297 3.76 19.79 -0.25
CA LEU A 297 2.33 19.50 -0.46
C LEU A 297 1.89 18.28 0.37
N MET A 298 2.66 17.20 0.33
CA MET A 298 2.33 15.97 1.04
C MET A 298 2.42 16.13 2.56
N SER A 299 3.40 16.88 3.06
CA SER A 299 3.48 17.23 4.49
C SER A 299 2.23 17.99 4.96
N ASP A 300 1.78 18.99 4.19
CA ASP A 300 0.54 19.72 4.47
C ASP A 300 -0.69 18.79 4.39
N TYR A 301 -0.75 17.93 3.37
CA TYR A 301 -1.80 16.93 3.22
C TYR A 301 -1.92 16.04 4.45
N TYR A 302 -0.82 15.45 4.94
CA TYR A 302 -0.86 14.56 6.09
C TYR A 302 -1.34 15.26 7.36
N ARG A 303 -0.91 16.49 7.58
CA ARG A 303 -1.39 17.31 8.69
C ARG A 303 -2.90 17.54 8.60
N HIS A 304 -3.41 17.93 7.43
CA HIS A 304 -4.84 18.19 7.24
C HIS A 304 -5.68 16.91 7.32
N ALA A 305 -5.25 15.82 6.68
CA ALA A 305 -5.92 14.52 6.73
C ALA A 305 -5.96 13.95 8.16
N HIS A 306 -4.87 14.07 8.92
CA HIS A 306 -4.82 13.69 10.34
C HIS A 306 -5.86 14.45 11.16
N TRP A 307 -5.96 15.78 10.98
CA TRP A 307 -6.96 16.59 11.68
C TRP A 307 -8.40 16.20 11.30
N ILE A 308 -8.68 15.96 10.02
CA ILE A 308 -9.99 15.50 9.56
C ILE A 308 -10.36 14.18 10.23
N HIS A 309 -9.44 13.22 10.21
CA HIS A 309 -9.65 11.89 10.80
C HIS A 309 -9.91 11.98 12.30
N GLU A 310 -9.09 12.76 13.03
CA GLU A 310 -9.22 12.92 14.48
C GLU A 310 -10.55 13.59 14.87
N CYS A 311 -10.97 14.64 14.16
CA CYS A 311 -12.26 15.28 14.37
C CYS A 311 -13.42 14.32 14.06
N ALA A 312 -13.37 13.60 12.95
CA ALA A 312 -14.39 12.62 12.59
C ALA A 312 -14.49 11.53 13.67
N ARG A 313 -13.36 11.00 14.12
CA ARG A 313 -13.26 10.03 15.21
C ARG A 313 -13.86 10.58 16.50
N ILE A 314 -13.57 11.82 16.90
CA ILE A 314 -14.15 12.43 18.11
C ILE A 314 -15.68 12.48 18.00
N VAL A 315 -16.21 12.99 16.89
CA VAL A 315 -17.67 13.13 16.66
C VAL A 315 -18.35 11.77 16.66
N ILE A 316 -17.81 10.81 15.91
CA ILE A 316 -18.32 9.43 15.83
C ILE A 316 -18.29 8.77 17.21
N MET A 317 -17.15 8.86 17.90
CA MET A 317 -16.99 8.24 19.21
C MET A 317 -17.91 8.85 20.26
N GLN A 318 -18.17 10.16 20.24
CA GLN A 318 -19.15 10.76 21.15
C GLN A 318 -20.59 10.42 20.76
N SER A 319 -20.85 10.20 19.47
CA SER A 319 -22.20 9.90 18.96
C SER A 319 -22.64 8.46 19.18
N ARG A 320 -21.69 7.49 19.31
CA ARG A 320 -21.99 6.13 19.78
C ARG A 320 -22.69 6.12 21.14
N TRP A 321 -22.48 7.15 21.96
CA TRP A 321 -22.82 7.08 23.37
C TRP A 321 -23.90 8.09 23.76
N GLU A 322 -25.03 7.56 24.21
CA GLU A 322 -26.21 8.33 24.58
C GLU A 322 -25.97 9.27 25.77
N GLY A 323 -26.00 10.58 25.51
CA GLY A 323 -26.16 11.60 26.55
C GLY A 323 -27.57 11.56 27.18
N THR A 324 -27.74 10.77 28.23
CA THR A 324 -28.74 11.04 29.28
C THR A 324 -28.04 11.06 30.65
N ARG A 325 -28.53 11.89 31.58
CA ARG A 325 -27.99 12.00 32.96
C ARG A 325 -27.93 10.65 33.69
N LEU A 326 -28.83 9.73 33.33
CA LEU A 326 -28.89 8.35 33.85
C LEU A 326 -27.71 7.48 33.39
N ARG A 327 -27.12 7.76 32.21
CA ARG A 327 -26.01 6.97 31.64
C ARG A 327 -24.63 7.45 32.12
N LYS A 328 -24.44 8.75 32.38
CA LYS A 328 -23.28 9.27 33.14
C LYS A 328 -23.20 8.65 34.54
N PHE A 329 -24.35 8.32 35.13
CA PHE A 329 -24.44 7.60 36.40
C PHE A 329 -24.05 6.13 36.24
N LEU A 330 -24.52 5.43 35.19
CA LEU A 330 -24.10 4.06 34.86
C LEU A 330 -22.62 3.94 34.47
N ASP A 331 -22.06 4.92 33.76
CA ASP A 331 -20.63 4.99 33.41
C ASP A 331 -19.74 5.09 34.66
N ARG A 332 -20.26 5.70 35.73
CA ARG A 332 -19.60 5.76 37.05
C ARG A 332 -19.71 4.44 37.82
N VAL A 333 -20.66 3.57 37.45
CA VAL A 333 -20.86 2.23 38.01
C VAL A 333 -20.11 1.15 37.20
N GLN A 334 -19.86 1.38 35.90
CA GLN A 334 -19.16 0.47 34.98
C GLN A 334 -17.66 0.78 34.81
N SER A 335 -17.10 1.75 35.54
CA SER A 335 -15.65 1.98 35.53
C SER A 335 -14.95 0.99 36.45
N THR A 336 -13.96 0.25 35.95
CA THR A 336 -13.12 -0.61 36.78
C THR A 336 -11.79 0.08 37.03
N THR A 337 -11.37 0.14 38.29
CA THR A 337 -10.05 0.66 38.65
C THR A 337 -8.98 -0.29 38.14
N VAL A 338 -8.05 0.21 37.34
CA VAL A 338 -6.84 -0.52 36.91
C VAL A 338 -5.71 -0.23 37.88
N THR A 339 -5.52 1.05 38.20
CA THR A 339 -4.63 1.58 39.24
C THR A 339 -5.30 2.80 39.88
N ASP A 340 -4.71 3.36 40.94
CA ASP A 340 -5.25 4.59 41.57
C ASP A 340 -5.38 5.78 40.59
N ASN A 341 -4.57 5.78 39.53
CA ASN A 341 -4.53 6.85 38.54
C ASN A 341 -5.16 6.46 37.19
N ILE A 342 -5.46 5.18 36.95
CA ILE A 342 -5.95 4.68 35.66
C ILE A 342 -7.23 3.86 35.89
N ILE A 343 -8.26 4.17 35.12
CA ILE A 343 -9.51 3.41 35.10
C ILE A 343 -9.80 2.89 33.70
N THR A 344 -10.48 1.76 33.61
CA THR A 344 -11.18 1.37 32.39
C THR A 344 -12.55 2.02 32.36
N LEU A 345 -12.95 2.45 31.18
CA LEU A 345 -14.30 2.90 30.88
C LEU A 345 -14.73 2.20 29.60
N ARG A 346 -15.38 1.04 29.74
CA ARG A 346 -15.70 0.11 28.65
C ARG A 346 -14.43 -0.35 27.90
N ASP A 347 -14.30 0.02 26.63
CA ASP A 347 -13.23 -0.34 25.71
C ASP A 347 -12.03 0.62 25.76
N ARG A 348 -11.94 1.47 26.81
CA ARG A 348 -10.91 2.51 26.88
C ARG A 348 -10.25 2.66 28.23
N LEU A 349 -9.02 3.15 28.19
CA LEU A 349 -8.28 3.62 29.35
C LEU A 349 -8.43 5.14 29.52
N ARG A 350 -8.62 5.56 30.77
CA ARG A 350 -8.74 6.96 31.15
C ARG A 350 -7.95 7.24 32.42
N LEU A 351 -7.21 8.34 32.42
CA LEU A 351 -6.60 8.89 33.63
C LEU A 351 -7.66 9.45 34.58
N THR A 352 -7.50 9.22 35.87
CA THR A 352 -8.38 9.83 36.88
C THR A 352 -8.20 11.35 36.89
N PRO A 353 -9.22 12.13 37.29
CA PRO A 353 -9.12 13.58 37.31
C PRO A 353 -7.90 14.05 38.11
N ARG A 354 -7.12 14.97 37.54
CA ARG A 354 -5.89 15.51 38.13
C ARG A 354 -4.76 14.49 38.33
N ALA A 355 -4.84 13.25 37.83
CA ALA A 355 -3.72 12.31 37.90
C ALA A 355 -2.49 12.89 37.21
N LEU A 356 -2.61 13.23 35.92
CA LEU A 356 -1.50 13.77 35.14
C LEU A 356 -0.96 15.09 35.74
N SER A 357 -1.83 16.07 36.00
CA SER A 357 -1.36 17.34 36.56
C SER A 357 -0.82 17.23 37.99
N ARG A 358 -1.15 16.17 38.76
CA ARG A 358 -0.45 15.87 40.03
C ARG A 358 0.93 15.32 39.75
N SER A 359 1.02 14.32 38.87
CA SER A 359 2.28 13.72 38.47
C SER A 359 3.26 14.71 37.82
N VAL A 360 2.76 15.70 37.09
CA VAL A 360 3.58 16.82 36.58
C VAL A 360 4.17 17.65 37.72
N ARG A 361 3.40 17.93 38.78
CA ARG A 361 3.86 18.75 39.90
C ARG A 361 4.86 18.04 40.80
N ASP A 362 4.75 16.73 40.94
CA ASP A 362 5.65 15.92 41.78
C ASP A 362 6.80 15.26 40.98
N GLY A 363 6.85 15.47 39.66
CA GLY A 363 7.90 14.95 38.78
C GLY A 363 7.71 13.50 38.34
N SER A 364 6.60 12.83 38.69
CA SER A 364 6.30 11.44 38.34
C SER A 364 5.52 11.25 37.03
N ALA A 365 5.47 12.27 36.16
CA ALA A 365 4.65 12.25 34.94
C ALA A 365 5.10 11.16 33.95
N SER A 366 6.41 10.99 33.74
CA SER A 366 7.01 9.90 32.95
C SER A 366 6.52 8.53 33.41
N ALA A 367 6.62 8.24 34.71
CA ALA A 367 6.23 6.95 35.29
C ALA A 367 4.74 6.65 35.13
N LEU A 368 3.86 7.63 35.38
CA LEU A 368 2.42 7.48 35.16
C LEU A 368 2.10 7.21 33.68
N LEU A 369 2.79 7.92 32.78
CA LEU A 369 2.56 7.81 31.35
C LEU A 369 2.99 6.43 30.82
N LEU A 370 4.15 5.93 31.24
CA LEU A 370 4.63 4.60 30.87
C LEU A 370 3.80 3.49 31.51
N ASP A 371 3.30 3.65 32.74
CA ASP A 371 2.29 2.73 33.29
C ASP A 371 1.03 2.71 32.41
N LEU A 372 0.53 3.88 32.00
CA LEU A 372 -0.64 3.99 31.12
C LEU A 372 -0.43 3.23 29.79
N PHE A 373 0.70 3.43 29.11
CA PHE A 373 1.00 2.74 27.85
C PHE A 373 1.24 1.23 28.04
N ARG A 374 1.86 0.81 29.14
CA ARG A 374 1.98 -0.63 29.49
C ARG A 374 0.62 -1.27 29.73
N LYS A 375 -0.28 -0.61 30.48
CA LYS A 375 -1.66 -1.10 30.66
C LYS A 375 -2.42 -1.15 29.34
N ARG A 376 -2.18 -0.17 28.46
CA ARG A 376 -2.75 -0.15 27.12
C ARG A 376 -2.33 -1.35 26.29
N ALA A 377 -1.03 -1.65 26.23
CA ALA A 377 -0.49 -2.82 25.54
C ALA A 377 -1.12 -4.12 26.05
N ARG A 378 -1.11 -4.31 27.38
CA ARG A 378 -1.61 -5.54 28.02
C ARG A 378 -3.11 -5.76 27.87
N LEU A 379 -3.90 -4.68 27.92
CA LEU A 379 -5.36 -4.78 27.86
C LEU A 379 -5.91 -4.67 26.43
N GLY A 380 -5.09 -4.28 25.45
CA GLY A 380 -5.52 -4.04 24.06
C GLY A 380 -6.57 -2.93 23.93
N LEU A 381 -6.68 -2.04 24.92
CA LEU A 381 -7.68 -0.97 24.96
C LEU A 381 -7.14 0.33 24.36
N ARG A 382 -8.01 1.20 23.87
CA ARG A 382 -7.62 2.52 23.35
C ARG A 382 -7.60 3.58 24.45
N LEU A 383 -6.84 4.67 24.27
CA LEU A 383 -6.96 5.81 25.18
C LEU A 383 -8.26 6.59 24.94
N SER A 384 -8.85 7.11 26.02
CA SER A 384 -9.97 8.03 25.93
C SER A 384 -9.53 9.36 25.32
N VAL A 385 -10.45 10.04 24.60
CA VAL A 385 -10.18 11.37 24.00
C VAL A 385 -9.73 12.38 25.06
N ALA A 386 -10.32 12.34 26.25
CA ALA A 386 -9.94 13.20 27.37
C ALA A 386 -8.49 12.97 27.82
N THR A 387 -8.05 11.71 27.87
CA THR A 387 -6.67 11.37 28.25
C THR A 387 -5.67 11.76 27.17
N ARG A 388 -5.97 11.50 25.89
CA ARG A 388 -5.13 11.95 24.77
C ARG A 388 -4.92 13.47 24.81
N ARG A 389 -6.00 14.23 24.98
CA ARG A 389 -5.96 15.69 25.09
C ARG A 389 -5.09 16.15 26.26
N GLN A 390 -5.25 15.54 27.45
CA GLN A 390 -4.43 15.87 28.62
C GLN A 390 -2.93 15.62 28.37
N ILE A 391 -2.57 14.53 27.68
CA ILE A 391 -1.18 14.23 27.34
C ILE A 391 -0.60 15.31 26.43
N VAL A 392 -1.33 15.71 25.39
CA VAL A 392 -0.89 16.77 24.46
C VAL A 392 -0.74 18.12 25.17
N GLU A 393 -1.72 18.50 26.01
CA GLU A 393 -1.69 19.77 26.76
C GLU A 393 -0.51 19.85 27.73
N GLU A 394 -0.11 18.73 28.33
CA GLU A 394 0.97 18.65 29.33
C GLU A 394 2.29 18.13 28.72
N LEU A 395 2.38 17.95 27.40
CA LEU A 395 3.54 17.34 26.72
C LEU A 395 4.88 18.02 27.07
N PRO A 396 5.01 19.36 27.10
CA PRO A 396 6.27 19.99 27.50
C PRO A 396 6.72 19.63 28.92
N ALA A 397 5.77 19.43 29.85
CA ALA A 397 6.08 19.03 31.21
C ALA A 397 6.41 17.54 31.31
N ILE A 398 5.78 16.70 30.49
CA ILE A 398 6.11 15.28 30.33
C ILE A 398 7.54 15.12 29.79
N GLU A 399 7.91 15.89 28.77
CA GLU A 399 9.27 15.89 28.19
C GLU A 399 10.32 16.28 29.25
N ALA A 400 10.06 17.34 30.01
CA ALA A 400 10.93 17.75 31.12
C ALA A 400 11.05 16.65 32.20
N SER A 401 9.96 15.93 32.49
CA SER A 401 9.95 14.79 33.42
C SER A 401 10.78 13.61 32.90
N ILE A 402 10.71 13.29 31.60
CA ILE A 402 11.51 12.23 30.97
C ILE A 402 13.01 12.54 31.05
N GLY A 403 13.40 13.80 30.81
CA GLY A 403 14.81 14.21 30.91
C GLY A 403 15.37 14.22 32.34
N ALA A 404 14.51 14.42 33.35
CA ALA A 404 14.91 14.49 34.76
C ALA A 404 14.87 13.13 35.49
N ASP A 405 14.02 12.21 35.03
CA ASP A 405 13.82 10.89 35.64
C ASP A 405 14.72 9.83 34.97
N GLY A 406 15.76 9.41 35.69
CA GLY A 406 16.68 8.37 35.20
C GLY A 406 16.02 7.04 34.86
N SER A 407 14.85 6.74 35.45
CA SER A 407 14.14 5.48 35.23
C SER A 407 13.17 5.51 34.03
N ALA A 408 12.85 6.68 33.47
CA ALA A 408 11.91 6.80 32.36
C ALA A 408 12.35 6.01 31.12
N HIS A 409 13.65 6.05 30.80
CA HIS A 409 14.20 5.32 29.66
C HIS A 409 14.21 3.80 29.91
N GLU A 410 14.36 3.35 31.17
CA GLU A 410 14.25 1.94 31.55
C GLU A 410 12.82 1.43 31.38
N ASP A 411 11.84 2.18 31.88
CA ASP A 411 10.42 1.85 31.73
C ASP A 411 9.98 1.84 30.25
N PHE A 412 10.60 2.69 29.40
CA PHE A 412 10.39 2.66 27.95
C PHE A 412 10.94 1.36 27.33
N LEU A 413 12.16 0.94 27.68
CA LEU A 413 12.71 -0.35 27.22
C LEU A 413 11.83 -1.53 27.69
N ASP A 414 11.29 -1.44 28.91
CA ASP A 414 10.36 -2.44 29.43
C ASP A 414 9.04 -2.52 28.65
N LEU A 415 8.54 -1.38 28.18
CA LEU A 415 7.41 -1.32 27.24
C LEU A 415 7.78 -1.95 25.90
N MET A 416 8.97 -1.68 25.37
CA MET A 416 9.48 -2.29 24.14
C MET A 416 9.64 -3.81 24.26
N GLY A 417 9.63 -4.38 25.48
CA GLY A 417 9.63 -5.83 25.72
C GLY A 417 8.25 -6.51 25.79
N GLN A 418 7.13 -5.84 25.48
CA GLN A 418 5.78 -6.46 25.52
C GLN A 418 5.49 -7.33 24.29
N ASP A 419 5.15 -8.61 24.44
CA ASP A 419 5.04 -9.52 23.29
C ASP A 419 3.98 -9.15 22.23
N ASP A 420 2.90 -8.45 22.61
CA ASP A 420 1.80 -8.07 21.70
C ASP A 420 1.28 -6.65 21.93
N ASN A 421 0.56 -6.14 20.92
CA ASN A 421 -0.06 -4.81 20.85
C ASN A 421 0.93 -3.64 20.88
N LEU A 422 2.22 -3.86 20.62
CA LEU A 422 3.21 -2.80 20.71
C LEU A 422 3.02 -1.77 19.59
N GLY A 423 2.78 -2.21 18.35
CA GLY A 423 2.61 -1.34 17.17
C GLY A 423 1.56 -0.22 17.38
N PRO A 424 0.31 -0.55 17.76
CA PRO A 424 -0.68 0.48 18.07
C PRO A 424 -0.29 1.38 19.24
N VAL A 425 0.49 0.91 20.21
CA VAL A 425 0.92 1.70 21.39
C VAL A 425 1.95 2.75 20.98
N ILE A 426 3.03 2.33 20.31
CA ILE A 426 4.09 3.24 19.87
C ILE A 426 3.59 4.24 18.83
N ARG A 427 2.64 3.84 17.98
CA ARG A 427 1.97 4.77 17.05
C ARG A 427 1.18 5.83 17.79
N GLU A 428 0.42 5.46 18.82
CA GLU A 428 -0.28 6.47 19.64
C GLU A 428 0.71 7.34 20.45
N MET A 429 1.86 6.80 20.87
CA MET A 429 2.93 7.61 21.47
C MET A 429 3.50 8.62 20.45
N HIS A 430 3.69 8.22 19.19
CA HIS A 430 4.12 9.11 18.11
C HIS A 430 3.10 10.20 17.81
N GLU A 431 1.82 9.85 17.65
CA GLU A 431 0.71 10.78 17.45
C GLU A 431 0.62 11.85 18.55
N LEU A 432 0.92 11.47 19.80
CA LEU A 432 0.87 12.34 20.97
C LEU A 432 2.20 13.09 21.22
N GLY A 433 3.23 12.89 20.39
CA GLY A 433 4.57 13.48 20.54
C GLY A 433 5.44 12.85 21.64
N VAL A 434 4.92 11.84 22.34
CA VAL A 434 5.62 11.15 23.44
C VAL A 434 6.81 10.36 22.91
N LEU A 435 6.69 9.71 21.75
CA LEU A 435 7.80 8.94 21.17
C LEU A 435 9.01 9.83 20.88
N THR A 436 8.78 11.00 20.29
CA THR A 436 9.81 12.00 20.00
C THR A 436 10.47 12.54 21.28
N ALA A 437 9.74 12.61 22.40
CA ALA A 437 10.34 12.99 23.68
C ALA A 437 11.37 11.96 24.21
N PHE A 438 11.23 10.67 23.85
CA PHE A 438 12.24 9.65 24.17
C PHE A 438 13.35 9.56 23.11
N ILE A 439 12.98 9.68 21.83
CA ILE A 439 13.90 9.54 20.69
C ILE A 439 13.71 10.75 19.76
N PRO A 440 14.39 11.86 20.03
CA PRO A 440 14.29 13.08 19.22
C PRO A 440 14.63 12.88 17.75
N GLU A 441 15.50 11.93 17.43
CA GLU A 441 15.91 11.55 16.07
C GLU A 441 14.71 11.11 15.22
N PHE A 442 13.66 10.56 15.85
CA PHE A 442 12.43 10.14 15.16
C PHE A 442 11.62 11.33 14.61
N ALA A 443 11.86 12.55 15.08
CA ALA A 443 11.20 13.76 14.58
C ALA A 443 11.44 13.97 13.08
N GLY A 444 12.65 13.64 12.59
CA GLY A 444 13.02 13.79 11.19
C GLY A 444 12.32 12.81 10.24
N LEU A 445 11.69 11.77 10.78
CA LEU A 445 10.93 10.78 10.00
C LEU A 445 9.45 11.17 9.86
N ARG A 446 8.98 12.15 10.65
CA ARG A 446 7.55 12.47 10.74
C ARG A 446 7.01 12.91 9.39
N SER A 447 6.04 12.15 8.86
CA SER A 447 5.42 12.43 7.56
C SER A 447 6.43 12.54 6.41
N LEU A 448 7.59 11.91 6.55
CA LEU A 448 8.65 11.91 5.54
C LEU A 448 8.24 11.01 4.38
N VAL A 449 7.98 11.61 3.22
CA VAL A 449 7.78 10.90 1.96
C VAL A 449 9.14 10.57 1.37
N ARG A 450 9.32 9.31 0.97
CA ARG A 450 10.42 8.93 0.10
C ARG A 450 9.81 8.38 -1.17
N TYR A 451 10.05 9.10 -2.26
CA TYR A 451 9.63 8.74 -3.61
C TYR A 451 10.44 7.55 -4.11
N ASP A 452 10.14 6.40 -3.53
CA ASP A 452 10.56 5.10 -4.00
C ASP A 452 9.30 4.25 -4.24
N LEU A 453 9.37 3.34 -5.22
CA LEU A 453 8.17 2.72 -5.78
C LEU A 453 7.52 1.68 -4.85
N TYR A 454 8.15 1.38 -3.71
CA TYR A 454 7.78 0.24 -2.87
C TYR A 454 7.12 0.64 -1.54
N HIS A 455 7.43 1.81 -0.97
CA HIS A 455 6.80 2.20 0.30
C HIS A 455 5.37 2.70 0.10
N LYS A 456 4.42 1.97 0.70
CA LYS A 456 3.03 2.41 0.79
C LYS A 456 2.83 3.56 1.78
N TYR A 457 3.68 3.64 2.80
CA TYR A 457 3.55 4.58 3.92
C TYR A 457 4.75 5.55 3.99
N THR A 458 4.58 6.66 4.71
CA THR A 458 5.72 7.51 5.11
C THR A 458 6.69 6.74 5.99
N VAL A 459 7.95 7.19 6.08
CA VAL A 459 9.02 6.45 6.75
C VAL A 459 8.74 6.19 8.24
N ASP A 460 8.18 7.16 8.95
CA ASP A 460 7.75 6.98 10.34
C ASP A 460 6.66 5.91 10.48
N GLU A 461 5.60 6.00 9.69
CA GLU A 461 4.48 5.07 9.77
C GLU A 461 4.89 3.64 9.37
N HIS A 462 5.72 3.51 8.33
CA HIS A 462 6.37 2.26 7.96
C HIS A 462 7.16 1.66 9.15
N THR A 463 8.00 2.46 9.81
CA THR A 463 8.81 2.00 10.95
C THR A 463 7.93 1.51 12.10
N LEU A 464 6.84 2.22 12.40
CA LEU A 464 5.89 1.85 13.46
C LEU A 464 5.12 0.56 13.10
N PHE A 465 4.78 0.36 11.82
CA PHE A 465 4.26 -0.91 11.32
C PHE A 465 5.27 -2.04 11.48
N ALA A 466 6.53 -1.81 11.14
CA ALA A 466 7.59 -2.81 11.22
C ALA A 466 7.80 -3.27 12.66
N VAL A 467 7.85 -2.35 13.64
CA VAL A 467 7.91 -2.74 15.06
C VAL A 467 6.66 -3.54 15.48
N GLY A 468 5.47 -3.17 15.00
CA GLY A 468 4.24 -3.91 15.27
C GLY A 468 4.17 -5.30 14.62
N ASN A 469 4.84 -5.51 13.49
CA ASN A 469 4.91 -6.82 12.83
C ASN A 469 5.70 -7.85 13.63
N LEU A 470 6.51 -7.41 14.61
CA LEU A 470 7.20 -8.24 15.60
C LEU A 470 6.34 -8.63 16.81
N ASP A 471 5.07 -8.24 16.84
CA ASP A 471 4.10 -8.77 17.81
C ASP A 471 3.89 -10.28 17.56
N THR A 472 3.80 -11.08 18.62
CA THR A 472 3.69 -12.55 18.49
C THR A 472 2.45 -12.99 17.71
N SER A 473 1.34 -12.27 17.85
CA SER A 473 0.13 -12.47 17.04
C SER A 473 0.37 -12.23 15.55
N LYS A 474 1.22 -11.27 15.20
CA LYS A 474 1.55 -10.92 13.82
C LYS A 474 2.50 -11.91 13.17
N ILE A 475 3.44 -12.45 13.94
CA ILE A 475 4.33 -13.54 13.53
C ILE A 475 3.52 -14.82 13.27
N ALA A 476 2.55 -15.14 14.13
CA ALA A 476 1.71 -16.33 13.97
C ALA A 476 0.87 -16.33 12.67
N ASP A 477 0.46 -15.14 12.21
CA ASP A 477 -0.30 -14.95 10.97
C ASP A 477 0.57 -14.95 9.69
N ALA A 478 1.90 -15.09 9.80
CA ALA A 478 2.82 -14.99 8.66
C ALA A 478 2.99 -16.31 7.90
N HIS A 479 3.40 -16.24 6.62
CA HIS A 479 4.02 -17.39 5.94
C HIS A 479 5.26 -17.85 6.70
N THR A 480 5.52 -19.16 6.70
CA THR A 480 6.63 -19.79 7.47
C THR A 480 6.60 -19.43 8.97
N SER A 481 5.41 -19.20 9.52
CA SER A 481 5.20 -18.71 10.89
C SER A 481 5.85 -19.61 11.95
N ASP A 482 5.88 -20.93 11.76
CA ASP A 482 6.53 -21.85 12.70
C ASP A 482 8.00 -21.48 12.94
N THR A 483 8.79 -21.29 11.88
CA THR A 483 10.21 -20.94 12.02
C THR A 483 10.42 -19.52 12.52
N LEU A 484 9.58 -18.56 12.12
CA LEU A 484 9.63 -17.19 12.67
C LEU A 484 9.32 -17.19 14.17
N ALA A 485 8.31 -17.94 14.59
CA ALA A 485 7.92 -18.07 15.99
C ALA A 485 9.02 -18.76 16.82
N GLU A 486 9.63 -19.82 16.30
CA GLU A 486 10.80 -20.46 16.91
C GLU A 486 11.99 -19.51 17.04
N ALA A 487 12.30 -18.74 15.99
CA ALA A 487 13.37 -17.75 16.00
C ALA A 487 13.12 -16.67 17.06
N TYR A 488 11.88 -16.16 17.17
CA TYR A 488 11.50 -15.16 18.17
C TYR A 488 11.53 -15.73 19.60
N ALA A 489 11.02 -16.96 19.78
CA ALA A 489 11.00 -17.63 21.08
C ALA A 489 12.41 -17.93 21.61
N ALA A 490 13.36 -18.21 20.73
CA ALA A 490 14.77 -18.46 21.07
C ALA A 490 15.52 -17.20 21.54
N LEU A 491 15.01 -16.00 21.27
CA LEU A 491 15.58 -14.75 21.77
C LEU A 491 15.16 -14.51 23.23
N SER A 492 16.13 -14.09 24.07
CA SER A 492 15.83 -13.64 25.43
C SER A 492 14.99 -12.36 25.41
N ARG A 493 14.42 -11.98 26.55
CA ARG A 493 13.67 -10.71 26.65
C ARG A 493 14.53 -9.50 26.25
N ASP A 494 15.79 -9.49 26.68
CA ASP A 494 16.72 -8.39 26.43
C ASP A 494 17.12 -8.32 24.94
N ASP A 495 17.20 -9.48 24.27
CA ASP A 495 17.42 -9.56 22.82
C ASP A 495 16.21 -9.05 22.03
N ARG A 496 14.99 -9.34 22.48
CA ARG A 496 13.75 -8.82 21.86
C ARG A 496 13.63 -7.31 21.99
N ILE A 497 14.06 -6.75 23.13
CA ILE A 497 14.17 -5.30 23.32
C ILE A 497 15.17 -4.71 22.32
N ALA A 498 16.38 -5.31 22.21
CA ALA A 498 17.39 -4.88 21.25
C ALA A 498 16.88 -4.97 19.79
N LEU A 499 16.19 -6.06 19.42
CA LEU A 499 15.57 -6.23 18.11
C LEU A 499 14.58 -5.10 17.79
N ARG A 500 13.70 -4.76 18.73
CA ARG A 500 12.68 -3.73 18.53
C ARG A 500 13.23 -2.31 18.55
N MET A 501 14.28 -2.06 19.34
CA MET A 501 15.03 -0.81 19.28
C MET A 501 15.79 -0.68 17.95
N GLY A 502 16.43 -1.76 17.48
CA GLY A 502 17.05 -1.82 16.15
C GLY A 502 16.05 -1.54 15.04
N MET A 503 14.86 -2.17 15.10
CA MET A 503 13.78 -1.90 14.16
C MET A 503 13.29 -0.45 14.22
N LEU A 504 13.09 0.12 15.41
CA LEU A 504 12.64 1.51 15.56
C LEU A 504 13.65 2.52 15.02
N LEU A 505 14.94 2.18 15.02
CA LEU A 505 16.03 3.05 14.59
C LEU A 505 16.53 2.78 13.16
N HIS A 506 16.14 1.66 12.52
CA HIS A 506 16.79 1.18 11.29
C HIS A 506 16.85 2.24 10.17
N ASP A 507 15.82 3.10 10.10
CA ASP A 507 15.63 4.09 9.04
C ASP A 507 15.84 5.55 9.47
N VAL A 508 16.30 5.83 10.70
CA VAL A 508 16.46 7.23 11.20
C VAL A 508 17.38 8.09 10.34
N GLY A 509 18.33 7.45 9.64
CA GLY A 509 19.22 8.12 8.69
C GLY A 509 18.49 8.72 7.48
N LYS A 510 17.30 8.21 7.12
CA LYS A 510 16.47 8.80 6.06
C LYS A 510 15.96 10.19 6.47
N GLY A 511 15.87 10.52 7.76
CA GLY A 511 15.46 11.84 8.24
C GLY A 511 16.50 12.95 8.02
N VAL A 512 17.74 12.61 7.60
CA VAL A 512 18.83 13.58 7.42
C VAL A 512 18.90 14.03 5.96
N PRO A 513 18.73 15.33 5.64
CA PRO A 513 18.81 15.84 4.27
C PRO A 513 20.27 16.05 3.82
N ALA A 514 21.01 14.95 3.62
CA ALA A 514 22.38 14.95 3.11
C ALA A 514 22.59 13.91 1.98
N ASP A 515 23.62 14.06 1.16
CA ASP A 515 23.94 13.09 0.08
C ASP A 515 24.62 11.84 0.65
N GLY A 516 24.46 10.68 -0.02
CA GLY A 516 25.03 9.39 0.40
C GLY A 516 24.03 8.40 1.00
N GLU A 517 24.51 7.22 1.39
CA GLU A 517 23.68 6.16 1.96
C GLU A 517 23.07 6.58 3.31
N HIS A 518 21.81 6.22 3.58
CA HIS A 518 21.14 6.60 4.85
C HIS A 518 21.80 5.94 6.07
N ILE A 519 22.41 4.77 5.89
CA ILE A 519 23.14 4.06 6.95
C ILE A 519 24.32 4.91 7.44
N ASP A 520 25.12 5.48 6.54
CA ASP A 520 26.26 6.30 6.94
C ASP A 520 25.83 7.61 7.61
N ARG A 521 24.78 8.24 7.09
CA ARG A 521 24.25 9.51 7.60
C ARG A 521 23.60 9.37 8.98
N GLY A 522 22.91 8.26 9.24
CA GLY A 522 22.20 8.04 10.49
C GLY A 522 23.03 7.32 11.57
N ARG A 523 24.21 6.77 11.25
CA ARG A 523 25.09 6.14 12.25
C ARG A 523 25.35 7.03 13.48
N PRO A 524 25.69 8.33 13.34
CA PRO A 524 25.85 9.22 14.50
C PRO A 524 24.55 9.40 15.29
N LEU A 525 23.39 9.47 14.61
CA LEU A 525 22.08 9.62 15.23
C LEU A 525 21.70 8.38 16.05
N CYS A 526 21.95 7.19 15.51
CA CYS A 526 21.75 5.92 16.22
C CYS A 526 22.60 5.87 17.50
N ILE A 527 23.87 6.25 17.41
CA ILE A 527 24.77 6.30 18.58
C ILE A 527 24.27 7.30 19.64
N GLU A 528 23.86 8.52 19.24
CA GLU A 528 23.32 9.50 20.18
C GLU A 528 21.99 9.05 20.81
N ALA A 529 21.10 8.42 20.04
CA ALA A 529 19.87 7.82 20.55
C ALA A 529 20.17 6.80 21.65
N LEU A 530 21.11 5.88 21.41
CA LEU A 530 21.48 4.83 22.37
C LEU A 530 22.05 5.40 23.67
N LYS A 531 22.78 6.52 23.65
CA LYS A 531 23.33 7.14 24.87
C LYS A 531 22.26 7.55 25.88
N ARG A 532 21.02 7.81 25.43
CA ARG A 532 19.89 8.15 26.31
C ARG A 532 19.34 6.95 27.08
N PHE A 533 19.74 5.73 26.72
CA PHE A 533 19.31 4.48 27.36
C PHE A 533 20.47 3.85 28.13
N PRO A 534 20.86 4.36 29.32
CA PRO A 534 22.09 3.94 30.01
C PRO A 534 22.10 2.48 30.47
N THR A 535 20.93 1.86 30.63
CA THR A 535 20.79 0.47 31.07
C THR A 535 20.97 -0.57 29.99
N LEU A 536 21.04 -0.18 28.71
CA LEU A 536 21.43 -1.10 27.65
C LEU A 536 22.88 -1.55 27.88
N THR A 537 23.07 -2.88 27.89
CA THR A 537 24.40 -3.49 27.95
C THR A 537 25.19 -3.19 26.67
N GLU A 538 26.52 -3.35 26.71
CA GLU A 538 27.35 -3.16 25.52
C GLU A 538 26.96 -4.13 24.40
N GLU A 539 26.63 -5.38 24.75
CA GLU A 539 26.14 -6.37 23.80
C GLU A 539 24.84 -5.92 23.11
N GLN A 540 23.86 -5.39 23.87
CA GLN A 540 22.62 -4.87 23.29
C GLN A 540 22.86 -3.66 22.37
N ARG A 541 23.76 -2.75 22.73
CA ARG A 541 24.14 -1.61 21.89
C ARG A 541 24.79 -2.08 20.58
N ASP A 542 25.66 -3.07 20.68
CA ASP A 542 26.33 -3.67 19.53
C ASP A 542 25.34 -4.39 18.61
N ASP A 543 24.36 -5.12 19.16
CA ASP A 543 23.32 -5.76 18.37
C ASP A 543 22.38 -4.75 17.70
N ILE A 544 21.98 -3.68 18.41
CA ILE A 544 21.18 -2.60 17.82
C ILE A 544 21.94 -1.91 16.68
N ARG A 545 23.24 -1.63 16.88
CA ARG A 545 24.10 -1.06 15.84
C ARG A 545 24.23 -2.00 14.64
N PHE A 546 24.45 -3.29 14.90
CA PHE A 546 24.50 -4.31 13.85
C PHE A 546 23.21 -4.32 13.03
N LEU A 547 22.04 -4.35 13.68
CA LEU A 547 20.76 -4.33 12.99
C LEU A 547 20.57 -3.05 12.18
N TYR A 548 20.93 -1.89 12.74
CA TYR A 548 20.90 -0.63 12.02
C TYR A 548 21.80 -0.65 10.76
N GLU A 549 23.01 -1.20 10.86
CA GLU A 549 23.97 -1.20 9.75
C GLU A 549 23.70 -2.30 8.71
N GLN A 550 23.09 -3.41 9.12
CA GLN A 550 22.94 -4.62 8.28
C GLN A 550 21.48 -4.97 7.96
N HIS A 551 20.51 -4.09 8.19
CA HIS A 551 19.08 -4.40 7.99
C HIS A 551 18.72 -4.88 6.57
N HIS A 552 19.46 -4.46 5.54
CA HIS A 552 19.25 -4.94 4.15
C HIS A 552 20.01 -6.23 3.80
N LEU A 553 20.92 -6.71 4.66
CA LEU A 553 21.82 -7.81 4.34
C LEU A 553 21.06 -9.08 3.96
N MET A 554 20.04 -9.45 4.75
CA MET A 554 19.33 -10.70 4.53
C MET A 554 18.37 -10.62 3.34
N SER A 555 17.64 -9.51 3.15
CA SER A 555 16.77 -9.34 1.99
C SER A 555 17.56 -9.34 0.69
N HIS A 556 18.68 -8.59 0.63
CA HIS A 556 19.56 -8.59 -0.52
C HIS A 556 20.15 -9.97 -0.79
N THR A 557 20.67 -10.66 0.23
CA THR A 557 21.27 -12.00 0.03
C THR A 557 20.22 -13.00 -0.43
N ALA A 558 19.05 -13.04 0.21
CA ALA A 558 18.00 -14.02 -0.10
C ALA A 558 17.40 -13.83 -1.49
N GLN A 559 17.25 -12.59 -1.95
CA GLN A 559 16.55 -12.29 -3.20
C GLN A 559 17.50 -12.11 -4.40
N ARG A 560 18.76 -11.74 -4.17
CA ARG A 560 19.70 -11.35 -5.25
C ARG A 560 20.89 -12.27 -5.42
N ARG A 561 21.08 -13.27 -4.55
CA ARG A 561 22.22 -14.18 -4.61
C ARG A 561 21.79 -15.64 -4.71
N ASP A 562 22.70 -16.47 -5.20
CA ASP A 562 22.54 -17.91 -5.19
C ASP A 562 22.67 -18.46 -3.77
N LEU A 563 21.55 -18.93 -3.21
CA LEU A 563 21.54 -19.48 -1.86
C LEU A 563 22.11 -20.90 -1.82
N ASP A 564 22.25 -21.57 -2.97
CA ASP A 564 22.82 -22.91 -3.08
C ASP A 564 24.36 -22.87 -3.09
N ASP A 565 24.96 -21.71 -3.39
CA ASP A 565 26.40 -21.46 -3.32
C ASP A 565 26.91 -21.44 -1.85
N PRO A 566 27.80 -22.37 -1.44
CA PRO A 566 28.32 -22.42 -0.08
C PRO A 566 29.15 -21.18 0.30
N ASP A 567 29.80 -20.53 -0.65
CA ASP A 567 30.60 -19.32 -0.39
C ASP A 567 29.71 -18.12 -0.07
N ILE A 568 28.49 -18.08 -0.63
CA ILE A 568 27.47 -17.09 -0.26
C ILE A 568 27.02 -17.34 1.19
N ILE A 569 26.76 -18.60 1.55
CA ILE A 569 26.35 -18.96 2.91
C ILE A 569 27.47 -18.70 3.93
N GLU A 570 28.73 -18.99 3.58
CA GLU A 570 29.89 -18.67 4.43
C GLU A 570 30.04 -17.16 4.64
N ARG A 571 29.97 -16.36 3.56
CA ARG A 571 30.07 -14.89 3.67
C ARG A 571 28.94 -14.30 4.50
N PHE A 572 27.69 -14.75 4.28
CA PHE A 572 26.55 -14.32 5.10
C PHE A 572 26.76 -14.72 6.57
N GLY A 573 27.17 -15.97 6.83
CA GLY A 573 27.47 -16.48 8.17
C GLY A 573 28.56 -15.68 8.88
N ALA A 574 29.62 -15.32 8.16
CA ALA A 574 30.72 -14.49 8.67
C ALA A 574 30.26 -13.06 9.01
N GLN A 575 29.37 -12.47 8.20
CA GLN A 575 28.85 -11.12 8.44
C GLN A 575 27.84 -11.07 9.59
N VAL A 576 26.97 -12.08 9.75
CA VAL A 576 26.05 -12.13 10.90
C VAL A 576 26.73 -12.53 12.21
N GLU A 577 27.92 -13.13 12.14
CA GLU A 577 28.80 -13.54 13.25
C GLU A 577 28.23 -14.61 14.21
N SER A 578 26.92 -14.65 14.43
CA SER A 578 26.26 -15.58 15.34
C SER A 578 24.84 -15.93 14.91
N MET A 579 24.36 -17.09 15.36
CA MET A 579 22.98 -17.50 15.13
C MET A 579 21.95 -16.62 15.87
N LYS A 580 22.37 -15.94 16.95
CA LYS A 580 21.54 -14.92 17.63
C LYS A 580 21.23 -13.76 16.68
N ARG A 581 22.26 -13.17 16.07
CA ARG A 581 22.11 -12.07 15.10
C ARG A 581 21.41 -12.51 13.82
N ALA A 582 21.65 -13.73 13.35
CA ALA A 582 20.90 -14.29 12.21
C ALA A 582 19.38 -14.35 12.50
N ARG A 583 18.96 -14.73 13.72
CA ARG A 583 17.55 -14.70 14.15
C ARG A 583 16.99 -13.28 14.19
N MET A 584 17.73 -12.34 14.79
CA MET A 584 17.30 -10.94 14.87
C MET A 584 17.14 -10.33 13.48
N LEU A 585 18.09 -10.58 12.57
CA LEU A 585 18.04 -10.09 11.20
C LEU A 585 16.92 -10.75 10.39
N TYR A 586 16.64 -12.04 10.60
CA TYR A 586 15.51 -12.73 9.98
C TYR A 586 14.16 -12.11 10.38
N LEU A 587 13.96 -11.89 11.68
CA LEU A 587 12.75 -11.26 12.21
C LEU A 587 12.61 -9.80 11.75
N LEU A 588 13.71 -9.03 11.76
CA LEU A 588 13.73 -7.66 11.27
C LEU A 588 13.35 -7.62 9.79
N THR A 589 13.98 -8.45 8.96
CA THR A 589 13.74 -8.47 7.50
C THR A 589 12.30 -8.84 7.17
N TYR A 590 11.73 -9.84 7.88
CA TYR A 590 10.31 -10.19 7.75
C TYR A 590 9.41 -8.98 8.07
N ALA A 591 9.67 -8.35 9.21
CA ALA A 591 8.82 -7.26 9.71
C ALA A 591 8.91 -6.00 8.84
N ASP A 592 10.10 -5.71 8.30
CA ASP A 592 10.38 -4.63 7.35
C ASP A 592 9.66 -4.83 6.02
N ILE A 593 9.87 -5.97 5.33
CA ILE A 593 9.21 -6.28 4.05
C ILE A 593 7.69 -6.17 4.17
N ARG A 594 7.11 -6.72 5.25
CA ARG A 594 5.66 -6.65 5.50
C ARG A 594 5.15 -5.23 5.77
N ALA A 595 6.01 -4.35 6.30
CA ALA A 595 5.68 -2.95 6.58
C ALA A 595 5.85 -2.03 5.37
N VAL A 596 6.74 -2.34 4.43
CA VAL A 596 6.92 -1.60 3.17
C VAL A 596 5.63 -1.64 2.35
N ASN A 597 5.19 -2.85 2.01
CA ASN A 597 3.92 -3.12 1.35
C ASN A 597 3.51 -4.56 1.72
N PRO A 598 2.32 -4.77 2.33
CA PRO A 598 1.85 -6.10 2.73
C PRO A 598 1.83 -7.13 1.60
N ASP A 599 1.68 -6.68 0.34
CA ASP A 599 1.61 -7.57 -0.82
C ASP A 599 3.00 -8.10 -1.23
N LEU A 600 4.10 -7.50 -0.72
CA LEU A 600 5.47 -7.97 -0.98
C LEU A 600 5.86 -9.18 -0.13
N TRP A 601 5.25 -9.36 1.05
CA TRP A 601 5.45 -10.56 1.86
C TRP A 601 4.63 -11.72 1.30
N THR A 602 5.20 -12.37 0.28
CA THR A 602 4.64 -13.54 -0.40
C THR A 602 5.24 -14.83 0.17
N ASP A 603 4.59 -15.97 -0.10
CA ASP A 603 5.14 -17.28 0.24
C ASP A 603 6.52 -17.50 -0.41
N TRP A 604 6.74 -17.05 -1.66
CA TRP A 604 8.04 -17.11 -2.33
C TRP A 604 9.12 -16.35 -1.56
N THR A 605 8.88 -15.08 -1.20
CA THR A 605 9.84 -14.29 -0.43
C THR A 605 10.11 -14.89 0.95
N ALA A 606 9.09 -15.47 1.59
CA ALA A 606 9.24 -16.16 2.87
C ALA A 606 10.13 -17.40 2.74
N GLN A 607 9.94 -18.22 1.68
CA GLN A 607 10.76 -19.40 1.42
C GLN A 607 12.23 -19.04 1.13
N LEU A 608 12.50 -17.95 0.41
CA LEU A 608 13.88 -17.51 0.17
C LEU A 608 14.60 -17.13 1.47
N LEU A 609 13.93 -16.37 2.35
CA LEU A 609 14.50 -16.00 3.65
C LEU A 609 14.67 -17.21 4.56
N LEU A 610 13.69 -18.12 4.58
CA LEU A 610 13.75 -19.38 5.32
C LEU A 610 14.93 -20.25 4.83
N LYS A 611 15.11 -20.38 3.52
CA LYS A 611 16.22 -21.14 2.91
C LYS A 611 17.58 -20.60 3.38
N LEU A 612 17.78 -19.28 3.32
CA LEU A 612 19.00 -18.64 3.80
C LEU A 612 19.19 -18.85 5.31
N PHE A 613 18.12 -18.69 6.11
CA PHE A 613 18.16 -18.86 7.56
C PHE A 613 18.56 -20.28 7.99
N ILE A 614 17.95 -21.31 7.39
CA ILE A 614 18.25 -22.73 7.67
C ILE A 614 19.69 -23.04 7.27
N ARG A 615 20.17 -22.51 6.15
CA ARG A 615 21.55 -22.72 5.71
C ARG A 615 22.56 -22.01 6.60
N ALA A 616 22.27 -20.81 7.07
CA ALA A 616 23.10 -20.16 8.07
C ALA A 616 23.18 -20.99 9.36
N ASP A 617 22.06 -21.57 9.82
CA ASP A 617 22.03 -22.43 11.01
C ASP A 617 22.86 -23.71 10.82
N GLY A 618 22.69 -24.42 9.70
CA GLY A 618 23.51 -25.58 9.36
C GLY A 618 25.01 -25.26 9.34
N ARG A 619 25.38 -24.03 8.92
CA ARG A 619 26.76 -23.55 8.91
C ARG A 619 27.30 -23.35 10.32
N PHE A 620 26.50 -22.83 11.25
CA PHE A 620 26.88 -22.72 12.66
C PHE A 620 26.94 -24.08 13.37
N ARG A 621 26.20 -25.08 12.90
CA ARG A 621 26.27 -26.47 13.39
C ARG A 621 27.39 -27.31 12.78
N GLY A 622 28.04 -26.83 11.72
CA GLY A 622 29.05 -27.57 10.97
C GLY A 622 28.49 -28.68 10.08
N GLU A 623 27.21 -28.59 9.69
CA GLU A 623 26.50 -29.61 8.89
C GLU A 623 26.85 -29.57 7.39
N PHE A 624 27.50 -28.50 6.91
CA PHE A 624 27.97 -28.41 5.52
C PHE A 624 29.22 -29.26 5.31
N VAL A 625 29.00 -30.56 5.10
CA VAL A 625 30.04 -31.52 4.72
C VAL A 625 30.03 -31.67 3.20
N THR A 626 30.97 -31.02 2.51
CA THR A 626 31.24 -31.26 1.08
C THR A 626 31.84 -32.66 0.90
N GLY A 627 31.24 -33.54 0.09
CA GLY A 627 31.83 -34.85 -0.22
C GLY A 627 31.03 -35.79 -1.13
N ARG A 628 31.73 -36.76 -1.74
CA ARG A 628 31.16 -37.83 -2.59
C ARG A 628 30.07 -38.68 -1.92
N ALA A 629 30.13 -38.84 -0.59
CA ALA A 629 29.15 -39.62 0.15
C ALA A 629 27.72 -39.06 0.05
N THR A 630 27.58 -37.75 -0.19
CA THR A 630 26.30 -37.06 -0.34
C THR A 630 25.66 -37.36 -1.71
N LEU A 631 26.46 -37.46 -2.78
CA LEU A 631 25.98 -37.71 -4.14
C LEU A 631 25.43 -39.13 -4.34
N GLU A 632 26.09 -40.13 -3.77
CA GLU A 632 25.61 -41.52 -3.84
C GLU A 632 24.29 -41.68 -3.06
N GLY A 633 24.15 -40.98 -1.94
CA GLY A 633 22.89 -40.88 -1.21
C GLY A 633 21.78 -40.19 -2.00
N LEU A 634 22.08 -39.08 -2.68
CA LEU A 634 21.12 -38.39 -3.56
C LEU A 634 20.67 -39.28 -4.72
N ARG A 635 21.61 -39.97 -5.36
CA ARG A 635 21.33 -40.92 -6.45
C ARG A 635 20.43 -42.06 -5.98
N SER A 636 20.73 -42.66 -4.82
CA SER A 636 19.89 -43.71 -4.24
C SER A 636 18.46 -43.20 -3.99
N LYS A 637 18.31 -42.03 -3.35
CA LYS A 637 16.99 -41.44 -3.09
C LYS A 637 16.21 -41.16 -4.37
N ALA A 638 16.85 -40.61 -5.41
CA ALA A 638 16.20 -40.38 -6.69
C ALA A 638 15.71 -41.68 -7.35
N VAL A 639 16.51 -42.75 -7.27
CA VAL A 639 16.10 -44.08 -7.74
C VAL A 639 14.97 -44.66 -6.90
N ASP A 640 15.00 -44.50 -5.58
CA ASP A 640 13.95 -44.97 -4.68
C ASP A 640 12.60 -44.28 -4.98
N MET A 641 12.64 -42.98 -5.29
CA MET A 641 11.45 -42.19 -5.64
C MET A 641 10.89 -42.50 -7.03
N LEU A 642 11.76 -42.81 -8.01
CA LEU A 642 11.36 -43.14 -9.39
C LEU A 642 11.03 -44.63 -9.59
N GLY A 643 11.64 -45.49 -8.77
CA GLY A 643 11.63 -46.94 -8.92
C GLY A 643 12.86 -47.47 -9.68
N ALA A 644 13.23 -48.72 -9.39
CA ALA A 644 14.46 -49.35 -9.87
C ALA A 644 14.63 -49.38 -11.41
N ALA A 645 13.54 -49.31 -12.18
CA ALA A 645 13.59 -49.24 -13.65
C ALA A 645 14.28 -47.96 -14.19
N TRP A 646 14.38 -46.92 -13.37
CA TRP A 646 14.99 -45.64 -13.75
C TRP A 646 16.48 -45.55 -13.40
N THR A 647 17.08 -46.59 -12.82
CA THR A 647 18.45 -46.58 -12.31
C THR A 647 19.48 -46.11 -13.34
N ASP A 648 19.37 -46.59 -14.59
CA ASP A 648 20.29 -46.23 -15.66
C ASP A 648 20.09 -44.77 -16.11
N ARG A 649 18.84 -44.30 -16.21
CA ARG A 649 18.53 -42.90 -16.59
C ARG A 649 18.98 -41.91 -15.52
N VAL A 650 18.78 -42.25 -14.25
CA VAL A 650 19.29 -41.43 -13.13
C VAL A 650 20.82 -41.39 -13.18
N ARG A 651 21.50 -42.53 -13.40
CA ARG A 651 22.97 -42.56 -13.55
C ARG A 651 23.43 -41.63 -14.67
N GLU A 652 22.86 -41.78 -15.85
CA GLU A 652 23.19 -41.01 -17.04
C GLU A 652 22.93 -39.50 -16.83
N HIS A 653 21.87 -39.14 -16.10
CA HIS A 653 21.60 -37.76 -15.75
C HIS A 653 22.72 -37.16 -14.88
N PHE A 654 23.12 -37.86 -13.80
CA PHE A 654 24.24 -37.44 -12.95
C PHE A 654 25.55 -37.32 -13.74
N GLU A 655 25.89 -38.32 -14.55
CA GLU A 655 27.12 -38.34 -15.35
C GLU A 655 27.19 -37.17 -16.34
N ARG A 656 26.07 -36.84 -17.00
CA ARG A 656 26.04 -35.76 -17.99
C ARG A 656 25.85 -34.37 -17.39
N MET A 657 25.19 -34.24 -16.24
CA MET A 657 25.06 -32.97 -15.52
C MET A 657 26.36 -32.60 -14.80
N GLY A 658 27.13 -33.60 -14.35
CA GLY A 658 28.36 -33.44 -13.59
C GLY A 658 28.13 -33.52 -12.08
N ASP A 659 28.96 -34.32 -11.41
CA ASP A 659 28.88 -34.60 -9.97
C ASP A 659 28.91 -33.32 -9.12
N GLU A 660 29.71 -32.31 -9.52
CA GLU A 660 29.82 -31.02 -8.83
C GLU A 660 28.49 -30.25 -8.83
N ARG A 661 27.72 -30.30 -9.92
CA ARG A 661 26.44 -29.60 -10.04
C ARG A 661 25.32 -30.35 -9.34
N MET A 662 25.35 -31.68 -9.34
CA MET A 662 24.30 -32.52 -8.74
C MET A 662 24.18 -32.37 -7.22
N GLY A 663 25.24 -31.92 -6.54
CA GLY A 663 25.21 -31.67 -5.09
C GLY A 663 24.27 -30.54 -4.66
N PHE A 664 23.82 -29.70 -5.59
CA PHE A 664 22.97 -28.53 -5.31
C PHE A 664 21.48 -28.79 -5.47
N PHE A 665 21.07 -29.93 -6.05
CA PHE A 665 19.66 -30.24 -6.30
C PHE A 665 19.06 -31.14 -5.22
N ALA A 666 17.82 -30.86 -4.84
CA ALA A 666 17.04 -31.75 -3.99
C ALA A 666 16.64 -33.04 -4.75
N PRO A 667 16.46 -34.19 -4.08
CA PRO A 667 16.01 -35.43 -4.73
C PRO A 667 14.77 -35.27 -5.60
N GLU A 668 13.78 -34.48 -5.15
CA GLU A 668 12.54 -34.20 -5.89
C GLU A 668 12.80 -33.44 -7.20
N GLU A 669 13.75 -32.51 -7.19
CA GLU A 669 14.16 -31.74 -8.39
C GLU A 669 14.89 -32.64 -9.37
N ILE A 670 15.81 -33.48 -8.88
CA ILE A 670 16.51 -34.48 -9.69
C ILE A 670 15.51 -35.41 -10.37
N VAL A 671 14.51 -35.88 -9.64
CA VAL A 671 13.43 -36.73 -10.17
C VAL A 671 12.67 -36.03 -11.28
N ALA A 672 12.30 -34.76 -11.09
CA ALA A 672 11.60 -33.96 -12.09
C ALA A 672 12.46 -33.73 -13.36
N GLN A 673 13.75 -33.42 -13.18
CA GLN A 673 14.72 -33.28 -14.27
C GLN A 673 14.85 -34.57 -15.09
N VAL A 674 15.06 -35.72 -14.42
CA VAL A 674 15.20 -37.02 -15.10
C VAL A 674 13.94 -37.36 -15.90
N ARG A 675 12.74 -37.09 -15.36
CA ARG A 675 11.47 -37.31 -16.08
C ARG A 675 11.33 -36.38 -17.28
N THR A 676 11.61 -35.09 -17.12
CA THR A 676 11.46 -34.09 -18.19
C THR A 676 12.43 -34.37 -19.34
N VAL A 677 13.69 -34.69 -19.03
CA VAL A 677 14.68 -35.09 -20.05
C VAL A 677 14.28 -36.40 -20.73
N SER A 678 13.58 -37.28 -20.01
CA SER A 678 13.10 -38.55 -20.55
C SER A 678 11.92 -38.40 -21.50
N GLU A 679 11.18 -37.30 -21.41
CA GLU A 679 10.10 -36.94 -22.34
C GLU A 679 10.64 -36.36 -23.65
N LEU A 680 11.85 -35.78 -23.63
CA LEU A 680 12.56 -35.32 -24.82
C LEU A 680 12.88 -36.51 -25.75
N GLY A 681 11.90 -36.92 -26.56
CA GLY A 681 12.03 -37.92 -27.62
C GLY A 681 12.51 -37.31 -28.94
N ASP A 682 12.74 -38.14 -29.95
CA ASP A 682 13.31 -37.71 -31.25
C ASP A 682 12.44 -36.69 -32.01
N ASP A 683 11.12 -36.67 -31.77
CA ASP A 683 10.14 -35.79 -32.43
C ASP A 683 9.70 -34.57 -31.57
N GLU A 684 10.12 -34.49 -30.29
CA GLU A 684 9.68 -33.42 -29.37
C GLU A 684 10.65 -32.22 -29.38
N HIS A 685 10.10 -31.01 -29.50
CA HIS A 685 10.90 -29.77 -29.51
C HIS A 685 11.41 -29.40 -28.11
N CYS A 686 10.69 -29.82 -27.07
CA CYS A 686 11.06 -29.68 -25.67
C CYS A 686 10.22 -30.62 -24.77
N GLY A 687 10.78 -31.03 -23.64
CA GLY A 687 10.03 -31.55 -22.49
C GLY A 687 9.68 -30.42 -21.52
N LEU A 688 8.48 -30.42 -20.94
CA LEU A 688 8.05 -29.44 -19.95
C LEU A 688 7.11 -30.07 -18.92
N GLN A 689 7.47 -30.00 -17.65
CA GLN A 689 6.62 -30.43 -16.54
C GLN A 689 6.43 -29.30 -15.53
N ILE A 690 5.20 -29.13 -15.04
CA ILE A 690 4.86 -28.12 -14.03
C ILE A 690 4.37 -28.83 -12.77
N PHE A 691 4.89 -28.41 -11.62
CA PHE A 691 4.60 -28.96 -10.30
C PHE A 691 4.13 -27.85 -9.37
N ASP A 692 2.99 -28.03 -8.73
CA ASP A 692 2.55 -27.14 -7.66
C ASP A 692 3.46 -27.31 -6.44
N ARG A 693 4.00 -26.20 -5.93
CA ARG A 693 4.81 -26.17 -4.71
C ARG A 693 4.03 -25.60 -3.54
N SER A 694 3.24 -24.56 -3.80
CA SER A 694 2.30 -23.98 -2.85
C SER A 694 1.09 -23.39 -3.57
N GLU A 695 0.21 -22.70 -2.85
CA GLU A 695 -0.91 -21.97 -3.45
C GLU A 695 -0.45 -20.78 -4.32
N ASN A 696 0.77 -20.29 -4.12
CA ASN A 696 1.25 -19.02 -4.69
C ASN A 696 2.32 -19.18 -5.77
N TYR A 697 2.95 -20.35 -5.90
CA TYR A 697 3.90 -20.60 -6.99
C TYR A 697 4.02 -22.09 -7.35
N SER A 698 4.51 -22.33 -8.56
CA SER A 698 4.80 -23.64 -9.13
C SER A 698 6.28 -23.71 -9.55
N SER A 699 6.81 -24.91 -9.73
CA SER A 699 8.09 -25.13 -10.43
C SER A 699 7.81 -25.71 -11.81
N ALA A 700 8.46 -25.20 -12.83
CA ALA A 700 8.45 -25.75 -14.17
C ALA A 700 9.85 -26.26 -14.52
N VAL A 701 9.96 -27.53 -14.88
CA VAL A 701 11.22 -28.11 -15.37
C VAL A 701 11.10 -28.25 -16.87
N PHE A 702 12.07 -27.71 -17.58
CA PHE A 702 12.13 -27.63 -19.03
C PHE A 702 13.37 -28.36 -19.53
N ALA A 703 13.24 -29.14 -20.61
CA ALA A 703 14.36 -29.76 -21.28
C ALA A 703 14.30 -29.50 -22.80
N ALA A 704 15.40 -29.10 -23.41
CA ALA A 704 15.51 -28.95 -24.86
C ALA A 704 16.97 -28.96 -25.33
N HIS A 705 17.20 -29.07 -26.64
CA HIS A 705 18.52 -28.84 -27.21
C HIS A 705 18.96 -27.37 -27.02
N ASP A 706 20.08 -27.20 -26.34
CA ASP A 706 20.62 -25.90 -25.96
C ASP A 706 21.10 -25.11 -27.18
N ARG A 707 20.83 -23.80 -27.17
CA ARG A 707 21.17 -22.85 -28.23
C ARG A 707 21.15 -21.43 -27.68
N VAL A 708 21.93 -20.55 -28.32
CA VAL A 708 21.97 -19.12 -27.96
C VAL A 708 20.55 -18.53 -27.98
N GLY A 709 20.19 -17.86 -26.88
CA GLY A 709 18.89 -17.21 -26.70
C GLY A 709 17.75 -18.15 -26.27
N LEU A 710 18.01 -19.42 -25.92
CA LEU A 710 16.96 -20.34 -25.45
C LEU A 710 16.19 -19.78 -24.23
N PHE A 711 16.90 -19.30 -23.21
CA PHE A 711 16.27 -18.68 -22.03
C PHE A 711 15.42 -17.46 -22.38
N ALA A 712 15.93 -16.57 -23.24
CA ALA A 712 15.17 -15.41 -23.71
C ALA A 712 13.86 -15.85 -24.36
N ARG A 713 13.91 -16.86 -25.24
CA ARG A 713 12.70 -17.39 -25.91
C ARG A 713 11.66 -17.91 -24.92
N ILE A 714 12.09 -18.69 -23.93
CA ILE A 714 11.21 -19.22 -22.89
C ILE A 714 10.61 -18.07 -22.06
N ALA A 715 11.43 -17.10 -21.66
CA ALA A 715 10.97 -15.93 -20.92
C ALA A 715 9.90 -15.14 -21.69
N GLY A 716 10.09 -14.94 -22.99
CA GLY A 716 9.11 -14.28 -23.85
C GLY A 716 7.79 -15.06 -23.97
N ILE A 717 7.86 -16.38 -24.13
CA ILE A 717 6.68 -17.25 -24.22
C ILE A 717 5.89 -17.26 -22.90
N LEU A 718 6.57 -17.42 -21.76
CA LEU A 718 5.94 -17.40 -20.44
C LEU A 718 5.32 -16.03 -20.16
N ALA A 719 6.02 -14.95 -20.51
CA ALA A 719 5.48 -13.59 -20.41
C ALA A 719 4.23 -13.41 -21.27
N ALA A 720 4.17 -13.93 -22.49
CA ALA A 720 2.97 -13.91 -23.33
C ALA A 720 1.81 -14.72 -22.72
N ALA A 721 2.11 -15.83 -22.04
CA ALA A 721 1.14 -16.74 -21.43
C ALA A 721 0.61 -16.34 -20.04
N ASP A 722 0.86 -15.10 -19.59
CA ASP A 722 0.49 -14.61 -18.24
C ASP A 722 1.19 -15.36 -17.10
N ILE A 723 2.43 -15.77 -17.33
CA ILE A 723 3.26 -16.46 -16.35
C ILE A 723 4.45 -15.55 -16.00
N ASN A 724 4.56 -15.25 -14.71
CA ASN A 724 5.72 -14.57 -14.14
C ASN A 724 6.81 -15.58 -13.80
N ILE A 725 8.07 -15.22 -14.03
CA ILE A 725 9.24 -15.99 -13.60
C ILE A 725 9.77 -15.34 -12.33
N LEU A 726 9.87 -16.13 -11.26
CA LEU A 726 10.40 -15.71 -9.95
C LEU A 726 11.90 -16.01 -9.85
N SER A 727 12.33 -17.12 -10.47
CA SER A 727 13.74 -17.41 -10.70
C SER A 727 13.88 -18.48 -11.77
N ALA A 728 15.08 -18.58 -12.36
CA ALA A 728 15.43 -19.61 -13.31
C ALA A 728 16.85 -20.14 -13.03
N ASP A 729 16.94 -21.44 -12.74
CA ASP A 729 18.20 -22.17 -12.64
C ASP A 729 18.46 -22.85 -13.99
N LEU A 730 19.47 -22.36 -14.72
CA LEU A 730 19.72 -22.74 -16.11
C LEU A 730 20.92 -23.69 -16.16
N ASN A 731 20.73 -24.89 -16.69
CA ASN A 731 21.75 -25.93 -16.67
C ASN A 731 21.87 -26.61 -18.02
N THR A 732 23.09 -26.87 -18.48
CA THR A 732 23.33 -27.59 -19.73
C THR A 732 24.16 -28.83 -19.47
N ARG A 733 23.60 -30.00 -19.78
CA ARG A 733 24.30 -31.30 -19.74
C ARG A 733 25.40 -31.36 -20.81
N SER A 734 26.34 -32.28 -20.63
CA SER A 734 27.48 -32.48 -21.55
C SER A 734 27.09 -32.93 -22.97
N ASP A 735 25.84 -33.37 -23.18
CA ASP A 735 25.24 -33.72 -24.48
C ASP A 735 24.46 -32.56 -25.12
N SER A 736 24.65 -31.32 -24.64
CA SER A 736 23.98 -30.12 -25.16
C SER A 736 22.46 -30.13 -24.97
N ILE A 737 21.95 -30.83 -23.96
CA ILE A 737 20.58 -30.72 -23.50
C ILE A 737 20.52 -29.71 -22.34
N ALA A 738 19.81 -28.61 -22.54
CA ALA A 738 19.42 -27.69 -21.48
C ALA A 738 18.37 -28.37 -20.58
N VAL A 739 18.50 -28.20 -19.28
CA VAL A 739 17.61 -28.71 -18.23
C VAL A 739 17.40 -27.59 -17.23
N ASP A 740 16.43 -26.75 -17.54
CA ASP A 740 16.19 -25.49 -16.86
C ASP A 740 15.03 -25.63 -15.88
N THR A 741 15.20 -25.13 -14.65
CA THR A 741 14.15 -25.10 -13.65
C THR A 741 13.70 -23.66 -13.44
N PHE A 742 12.42 -23.39 -13.66
CA PHE A 742 11.80 -22.09 -13.43
C PHE A 742 10.88 -22.16 -12.22
N HIS A 743 11.00 -21.21 -11.30
CA HIS A 743 9.95 -20.94 -10.32
C HIS A 743 9.00 -19.91 -10.91
N ILE A 744 7.71 -20.25 -11.00
CA ILE A 744 6.73 -19.48 -11.76
C ILE A 744 5.45 -19.22 -10.96
N SER A 745 4.78 -18.12 -11.28
CA SER A 745 3.44 -17.81 -10.76
C SER A 745 2.58 -17.17 -11.85
N HIS A 746 1.28 -17.11 -11.65
CA HIS A 746 0.37 -16.43 -12.57
C HIS A 746 0.51 -14.91 -12.43
N ALA A 747 0.82 -14.22 -13.53
CA ALA A 747 1.23 -12.80 -13.52
C ALA A 747 0.18 -11.83 -12.96
N VAL A 748 -1.11 -12.18 -13.03
CA VAL A 748 -2.20 -11.32 -12.54
C VAL A 748 -2.65 -11.68 -11.13
N SER A 749 -2.69 -12.96 -10.80
CA SER A 749 -3.26 -13.43 -9.52
C SER A 749 -2.20 -13.71 -8.46
N GLY A 750 -0.92 -13.82 -8.85
CA GLY A 750 0.18 -14.23 -7.97
C GLY A 750 0.03 -15.66 -7.43
N ARG A 751 -0.83 -16.47 -8.04
CA ARG A 751 -1.10 -17.86 -7.63
C ARG A 751 -0.25 -18.87 -8.39
N SER A 752 -0.25 -20.12 -7.93
CA SER A 752 0.33 -21.25 -8.66
C SER A 752 -0.23 -21.38 -10.08
N VAL A 753 0.61 -21.91 -10.99
CA VAL A 753 0.28 -22.14 -12.38
C VAL A 753 -0.25 -23.56 -12.53
N ASN A 754 -1.46 -23.71 -13.08
CA ASN A 754 -2.09 -25.02 -13.25
C ASN A 754 -1.18 -25.97 -14.05
N PRO A 755 -0.82 -27.16 -13.49
CA PRO A 755 0.06 -28.11 -14.15
C PRO A 755 -0.36 -28.54 -15.56
N ASN A 756 -1.67 -28.52 -15.86
CA ASN A 756 -2.19 -28.89 -17.17
C ASN A 756 -1.80 -27.91 -18.29
N ARG A 757 -1.32 -26.70 -17.93
CA ARG A 757 -0.81 -25.73 -18.92
C ARG A 757 0.53 -26.15 -19.53
N ALA A 758 1.21 -27.16 -18.99
CA ALA A 758 2.47 -27.64 -19.56
C ALA A 758 2.33 -28.01 -21.04
N ARG A 759 1.24 -28.69 -21.43
CA ARG A 759 0.99 -29.06 -22.84
C ARG A 759 0.77 -27.84 -23.74
N GLU A 760 -0.06 -26.89 -23.29
CA GLU A 760 -0.31 -25.62 -23.99
C GLU A 760 0.99 -24.85 -24.24
N LEU A 761 1.86 -24.78 -23.23
CA LEU A 761 3.14 -24.10 -23.33
C LEU A 761 4.13 -24.85 -24.24
N SER A 762 4.19 -26.18 -24.17
CA SER A 762 5.01 -26.99 -25.09
C SER A 762 4.58 -26.79 -26.55
N ASP A 763 3.27 -26.76 -26.82
CA ASP A 763 2.73 -26.51 -28.15
C ASP A 763 3.13 -25.11 -28.66
N LEU A 764 3.07 -24.10 -27.79
CA LEU A 764 3.48 -22.73 -28.13
C LEU A 764 4.99 -22.62 -28.38
N ILE A 765 5.81 -23.33 -27.60
CA ILE A 765 7.27 -23.43 -27.81
C ILE A 765 7.56 -24.08 -29.15
N ALA A 766 6.83 -25.13 -29.53
CA ALA A 766 6.97 -25.78 -30.83
C ALA A 766 6.60 -24.82 -31.99
N GLN A 767 5.51 -24.07 -31.89
CA GLN A 767 5.11 -23.08 -32.90
C GLN A 767 6.18 -21.99 -33.11
N VAL A 768 6.72 -21.45 -32.02
CA VAL A 768 7.83 -20.46 -32.08
C VAL A 768 9.10 -21.09 -32.67
N ALA A 769 9.40 -22.35 -32.33
CA ALA A 769 10.57 -23.04 -32.85
C ALA A 769 10.45 -23.39 -34.35
N GLN A 770 9.23 -23.64 -34.85
CA GLN A 770 8.92 -23.90 -36.26
C GLN A 770 8.79 -22.62 -37.09
N GLY A 771 8.66 -21.46 -36.44
CA GLY A 771 8.49 -20.17 -37.10
C GLY A 771 7.05 -19.87 -37.51
N ASP A 772 6.08 -20.59 -36.96
CA ASP A 772 4.64 -20.35 -37.19
C ASP A 772 4.17 -19.04 -36.53
N THR A 773 4.89 -18.58 -35.50
CA THR A 773 4.70 -17.29 -34.83
C THR A 773 6.02 -16.79 -34.25
N THR A 774 6.10 -15.50 -33.95
CA THR A 774 7.25 -14.87 -33.29
C THR A 774 6.92 -14.41 -31.87
N ILE A 775 7.94 -14.26 -31.01
CA ILE A 775 7.72 -13.81 -29.62
C ILE A 775 7.22 -12.37 -29.61
N GLU A 776 7.72 -11.54 -30.54
CA GLU A 776 7.34 -10.15 -30.71
C GLU A 776 5.85 -10.04 -31.06
N GLU A 777 5.32 -10.89 -31.94
CA GLU A 777 3.88 -10.97 -32.24
C GLU A 777 3.06 -11.35 -31.00
N LEU A 778 3.49 -12.37 -30.25
CA LEU A 778 2.80 -12.83 -29.04
C LEU A 778 2.76 -11.73 -27.96
N LEU A 779 3.87 -11.01 -27.76
CA LEU A 779 3.94 -9.90 -26.80
C LEU A 779 3.18 -8.66 -27.27
N ALA A 780 3.16 -8.37 -28.57
CA ALA A 780 2.40 -7.26 -29.15
C ALA A 780 0.88 -7.46 -29.00
N GLU A 781 0.37 -8.66 -29.32
CA GLU A 781 -1.05 -8.99 -29.10
C GLU A 781 -1.46 -8.78 -27.64
N LYS A 782 -0.59 -9.19 -26.71
CA LYS A 782 -0.82 -9.03 -25.28
C LYS A 782 -0.83 -7.57 -24.85
N THR A 783 0.12 -6.77 -25.36
CA THR A 783 0.21 -5.35 -25.04
C THR A 783 -1.05 -4.62 -25.50
N VAL A 784 -1.57 -4.93 -26.69
CA VAL A 784 -2.83 -4.37 -27.21
C VAL A 784 -4.04 -4.80 -26.36
N ARG A 785 -4.14 -6.07 -25.97
CA ARG A 785 -5.21 -6.56 -25.08
C ARG A 785 -5.13 -5.91 -23.70
N ALA A 786 -3.93 -5.75 -23.16
CA ALA A 786 -3.70 -5.07 -21.89
C ALA A 786 -4.11 -3.58 -21.96
N VAL A 787 -3.87 -2.90 -23.08
CA VAL A 787 -4.32 -1.52 -23.30
C VAL A 787 -5.86 -1.45 -23.45
N GLY A 788 -6.48 -2.43 -24.10
CA GLY A 788 -7.93 -2.52 -24.30
C GLY A 788 -8.75 -2.86 -23.04
N GLU A 789 -8.22 -3.71 -22.15
CA GLU A 789 -8.86 -4.08 -20.88
C GLU A 789 -8.40 -3.20 -19.70
N LYS A 790 -7.22 -2.56 -19.79
CA LYS A 790 -6.63 -1.69 -18.77
C LYS A 790 -6.26 -0.30 -19.29
N GLY A 791 -7.19 0.39 -19.95
CA GLY A 791 -7.11 1.86 -20.12
C GLY A 791 -7.16 2.66 -18.79
N ARG A 792 -6.76 2.07 -17.65
CA ARG A 792 -7.07 2.53 -16.30
C ARG A 792 -5.93 2.49 -15.28
N ARG A 793 -4.71 2.03 -15.61
CA ARG A 793 -3.63 1.93 -14.60
C ARG A 793 -2.18 2.08 -15.10
N THR A 794 -1.93 2.69 -16.24
CA THR A 794 -0.57 3.15 -16.59
C THR A 794 -0.39 4.57 -16.08
N GLY A 795 -0.22 4.71 -14.77
CA GLY A 795 0.54 5.86 -14.28
C GLY A 795 1.91 5.74 -14.91
N ARG A 796 2.32 6.73 -15.73
CA ARG A 796 3.73 6.85 -16.11
C ARG A 796 4.48 6.90 -14.79
N THR A 797 5.20 5.84 -14.49
CA THR A 797 6.08 5.75 -13.34
C THR A 797 6.98 6.98 -13.35
N ALA A 798 7.34 7.49 -12.17
CA ALA A 798 8.39 8.50 -12.09
C ALA A 798 9.58 8.04 -12.93
N PRO A 799 10.24 8.92 -13.70
CA PRO A 799 11.33 8.52 -14.60
C PRO A 799 12.50 7.99 -13.78
N MET A 800 12.50 6.69 -13.54
CA MET A 800 13.62 6.00 -12.90
C MET A 800 14.54 5.53 -14.02
N ALA A 801 15.74 6.10 -14.05
CA ALA A 801 16.76 5.65 -14.99
C ALA A 801 17.08 4.17 -14.72
N PRO A 802 17.12 3.32 -15.75
CA PRO A 802 17.60 1.96 -15.59
C PRO A 802 19.01 1.95 -15.00
N VAL A 803 19.29 1.00 -14.10
CA VAL A 803 20.59 0.83 -13.46
C VAL A 803 21.12 -0.55 -13.81
N VAL A 804 22.37 -0.62 -14.25
CA VAL A 804 23.09 -1.86 -14.51
C VAL A 804 24.37 -1.86 -13.68
N ARG A 805 24.62 -2.92 -12.92
CA ARG A 805 25.85 -3.10 -12.13
C ARG A 805 26.45 -4.46 -12.40
N ILE A 806 27.76 -4.51 -12.57
CA ILE A 806 28.50 -5.75 -12.85
C ILE A 806 29.45 -6.05 -11.69
N HIS A 807 29.29 -7.23 -11.09
CA HIS A 807 30.05 -7.71 -9.94
C HIS A 807 30.90 -8.92 -10.32
N ASN A 808 32.20 -8.88 -10.00
CA ASN A 808 33.14 -9.99 -10.21
C ASN A 808 33.75 -10.51 -8.90
N ASP A 809 33.43 -9.92 -7.75
CA ASP A 809 33.97 -10.40 -6.46
C ASP A 809 32.96 -11.28 -5.71
N ASP A 810 31.75 -11.40 -6.25
CA ASP A 810 30.62 -12.07 -5.60
C ASP A 810 30.40 -13.53 -5.98
N SER A 811 31.22 -14.07 -6.88
CA SER A 811 31.23 -15.49 -7.23
C SER A 811 32.62 -15.87 -7.72
N ALA A 812 33.09 -17.08 -7.43
CA ALA A 812 34.35 -17.58 -7.99
C ALA A 812 34.26 -17.78 -9.51
N ASP A 813 33.10 -18.22 -10.00
CA ASP A 813 32.94 -18.77 -11.36
C ASP A 813 32.15 -17.86 -12.30
N TYR A 814 31.31 -16.95 -11.78
CA TYR A 814 30.40 -16.14 -12.59
C TYR A 814 30.67 -14.64 -12.48
N THR A 815 30.41 -13.92 -13.57
CA THR A 815 30.18 -12.47 -13.53
C THR A 815 28.71 -12.24 -13.23
N ILE A 816 28.39 -11.47 -12.20
CA ILE A 816 27.01 -11.19 -11.81
C ILE A 816 26.60 -9.82 -12.37
N ILE A 817 25.45 -9.75 -13.02
CA ILE A 817 24.88 -8.52 -13.57
C ILE A 817 23.56 -8.24 -12.86
N ASP A 818 23.53 -7.18 -12.06
CA ASP A 818 22.31 -6.65 -11.44
C ASP A 818 21.67 -5.62 -12.39
N VAL A 819 20.41 -5.82 -12.75
CA VAL A 819 19.62 -4.97 -13.64
C VAL A 819 18.41 -4.45 -12.89
N GLY A 820 18.25 -3.13 -12.83
CA GLY A 820 17.10 -2.48 -12.21
C GLY A 820 16.40 -1.53 -13.16
N ALA A 821 15.12 -1.76 -13.45
CA ALA A 821 14.33 -0.92 -14.37
C ALA A 821 12.83 -0.94 -14.01
N PRO A 822 12.02 0.02 -14.51
CA PRO A 822 10.57 -0.08 -14.44
C PRO A 822 10.08 -1.40 -15.04
N ASP A 823 9.21 -2.11 -14.32
CA ASP A 823 8.71 -3.41 -14.77
C ASP A 823 7.69 -3.23 -15.92
N ARG A 824 7.81 -4.08 -16.94
CA ARG A 824 6.95 -4.09 -18.13
C ARG A 824 6.88 -5.49 -18.74
N VAL A 825 5.77 -5.77 -19.42
CA VAL A 825 5.59 -7.05 -20.13
C VAL A 825 6.73 -7.22 -21.13
N GLY A 826 7.45 -8.33 -21.02
CA GLY A 826 8.58 -8.65 -21.90
C GLY A 826 9.94 -8.07 -21.48
N LEU A 827 10.05 -7.39 -20.33
CA LEU A 827 11.32 -6.85 -19.85
C LEU A 827 12.42 -7.92 -19.72
N LEU A 828 12.13 -9.02 -19.03
CA LEU A 828 13.06 -10.13 -18.86
C LEU A 828 13.50 -10.73 -20.20
N TYR A 829 12.57 -10.83 -21.15
CA TYR A 829 12.90 -11.25 -22.52
C TYR A 829 13.89 -10.29 -23.19
N ALA A 830 13.65 -8.98 -23.14
CA ALA A 830 14.54 -7.98 -23.73
C ALA A 830 15.95 -8.02 -23.13
N VAL A 831 16.06 -8.16 -21.81
CA VAL A 831 17.36 -8.26 -21.11
C VAL A 831 18.07 -9.56 -21.48
N ALA A 832 17.38 -10.71 -21.40
CA ALA A 832 17.94 -12.01 -21.75
C ALA A 832 18.36 -12.08 -23.23
N GLN A 833 17.59 -11.47 -24.13
CA GLN A 833 17.90 -11.40 -25.56
C GLN A 833 19.16 -10.57 -25.79
N CYS A 834 19.27 -9.39 -25.15
CA CYS A 834 20.46 -8.54 -25.22
C CYS A 834 21.73 -9.28 -24.76
N LEU A 835 21.66 -9.98 -23.62
CA LEU A 835 22.77 -10.81 -23.12
C LEU A 835 23.13 -11.94 -24.11
N GLY A 836 22.12 -12.60 -24.68
CA GLY A 836 22.28 -13.65 -25.69
C GLY A 836 22.92 -13.17 -26.98
N ASP A 837 22.53 -11.99 -27.49
CA ASP A 837 23.11 -11.37 -28.70
C ASP A 837 24.58 -11.00 -28.48
N MET A 838 24.96 -10.71 -27.24
CA MET A 838 26.34 -10.53 -26.82
C MET A 838 27.08 -11.86 -26.56
N ARG A 839 26.49 -13.00 -26.88
CA ARG A 839 27.04 -14.35 -26.69
C ARG A 839 27.42 -14.64 -25.23
N LEU A 840 26.66 -14.09 -24.29
CA LEU A 840 26.79 -14.44 -22.88
C LEU A 840 25.89 -15.62 -22.56
N SER A 841 26.41 -16.57 -21.79
CA SER A 841 25.63 -17.69 -21.27
C SER A 841 25.13 -17.35 -19.87
N ILE A 842 23.82 -17.43 -19.66
CA ILE A 842 23.19 -17.22 -18.35
C ILE A 842 23.07 -18.58 -17.67
N SER A 843 23.59 -18.71 -16.44
CA SER A 843 23.53 -19.96 -15.65
C SER A 843 22.52 -19.88 -14.49
N LEU A 844 22.23 -18.67 -14.03
CA LEU A 844 21.22 -18.41 -13.02
C LEU A 844 20.62 -17.03 -13.26
N ALA A 845 19.29 -16.94 -13.16
CA ALA A 845 18.56 -15.68 -13.12
C ALA A 845 17.67 -15.64 -11.88
N LYS A 846 17.83 -14.60 -11.04
CA LYS A 846 16.91 -14.29 -9.94
C LYS A 846 16.09 -13.08 -10.36
N ILE A 847 14.76 -13.21 -10.34
CA ILE A 847 13.84 -12.20 -10.86
C ILE A 847 12.99 -11.73 -9.69
N SER A 848 13.15 -10.47 -9.31
CA SER A 848 12.38 -9.89 -8.23
C SER A 848 11.68 -8.64 -8.72
N THR A 849 10.36 -8.59 -8.56
CA THR A 849 9.60 -7.36 -8.80
C THR A 849 9.31 -6.71 -7.47
N GLU A 850 10.01 -5.60 -7.20
CA GLU A 850 9.80 -4.75 -6.04
C GLU A 850 8.78 -3.66 -6.42
N ALA A 851 7.49 -3.93 -6.16
CA ALA A 851 6.33 -3.10 -6.53
C ALA A 851 6.16 -2.85 -8.04
N TYR A 852 6.81 -1.83 -8.61
CA TYR A 852 6.78 -1.49 -10.04
C TYR A 852 8.16 -1.54 -10.69
N ARG A 853 9.16 -2.07 -9.98
CA ARG A 853 10.54 -2.17 -10.44
C ARG A 853 10.94 -3.63 -10.53
N ALA A 854 11.45 -4.03 -11.69
CA ALA A 854 12.19 -5.26 -11.80
C ALA A 854 13.61 -5.05 -11.27
N VAL A 855 14.06 -5.99 -10.45
CA VAL A 855 15.42 -6.11 -9.92
C VAL A 855 15.87 -7.53 -10.25
N ASP A 856 16.47 -7.67 -11.42
CA ASP A 856 16.86 -8.94 -11.99
C ASP A 856 18.37 -9.13 -11.85
N VAL A 857 18.79 -10.32 -11.47
CA VAL A 857 20.19 -10.65 -11.29
C VAL A 857 20.55 -11.84 -12.17
N PHE A 858 21.55 -11.67 -13.02
CA PHE A 858 22.02 -12.68 -13.96
C PHE A 858 23.44 -13.11 -13.65
N TYR A 859 23.66 -14.40 -13.45
CA TYR A 859 24.98 -15.00 -13.36
C TYR A 859 25.40 -15.44 -14.75
N VAL A 860 26.42 -14.80 -15.30
CA VAL A 860 26.84 -14.98 -16.69
C VAL A 860 28.29 -15.39 -16.83
N THR A 861 28.56 -16.09 -17.93
CA THR A 861 29.91 -16.38 -18.45
C THR A 861 30.00 -16.00 -19.92
N ASP A 862 31.22 -15.88 -20.43
CA ASP A 862 31.48 -15.77 -21.86
C ASP A 862 31.31 -17.11 -22.61
N GLU A 863 31.56 -17.11 -23.91
CA GLU A 863 31.47 -18.30 -24.77
C GLU A 863 32.44 -19.44 -24.37
N ASN A 864 33.48 -19.13 -23.57
CA ASN A 864 34.44 -20.10 -23.04
C ASN A 864 34.12 -20.52 -21.59
N ARG A 865 32.92 -20.20 -21.08
CA ARG A 865 32.49 -20.43 -19.69
C ARG A 865 33.40 -19.76 -18.66
N CYS A 866 33.99 -18.62 -19.02
CA CYS A 866 34.85 -17.82 -18.14
C CYS A 866 34.14 -16.53 -17.72
N LYS A 867 34.61 -15.94 -16.61
CA LYS A 867 34.16 -14.62 -16.15
C LYS A 867 34.57 -13.52 -17.13
N ILE A 868 33.72 -12.51 -17.25
CA ILE A 868 34.01 -11.30 -18.03
C ILE A 868 34.86 -10.36 -17.16
N LEU A 869 36.18 -10.53 -17.21
CA LEU A 869 37.12 -9.70 -16.44
C LEU A 869 37.54 -8.42 -17.17
N ASP A 870 37.52 -8.43 -18.51
CA ASP A 870 37.89 -7.28 -19.35
C ASP A 870 36.96 -6.07 -19.06
N PRO A 871 37.48 -4.93 -18.58
CA PRO A 871 36.70 -3.71 -18.37
C PRO A 871 35.98 -3.22 -19.64
N ALA A 872 36.64 -3.26 -20.80
CA ALA A 872 36.05 -2.72 -22.03
C ALA A 872 34.83 -3.55 -22.47
N ARG A 873 34.91 -4.89 -22.33
CA ARG A 873 33.76 -5.77 -22.57
C ARG A 873 32.61 -5.49 -21.62
N ARG A 874 32.88 -5.18 -20.35
CA ARG A 874 31.86 -4.84 -19.34
C ARG A 874 31.16 -3.52 -19.64
N ASP A 875 31.89 -2.51 -20.13
CA ASP A 875 31.30 -1.24 -20.54
C ASP A 875 30.33 -1.44 -21.72
N VAL A 876 30.72 -2.24 -22.73
CA VAL A 876 29.86 -2.59 -23.87
C VAL A 876 28.58 -3.30 -23.42
N ILE A 877 28.69 -4.24 -22.47
CA ILE A 877 27.53 -4.94 -21.91
C ILE A 877 26.58 -3.96 -21.20
N THR A 878 27.16 -3.05 -20.42
CA THR A 878 26.42 -2.03 -19.66
C THR A 878 25.65 -1.10 -20.60
N ASP A 879 26.31 -0.58 -21.64
CA ASP A 879 25.70 0.30 -22.65
C ASP A 879 24.58 -0.40 -23.44
N ALA A 880 24.80 -1.65 -23.84
CA ALA A 880 23.79 -2.44 -24.56
C ALA A 880 22.55 -2.72 -23.72
N LEU A 881 22.74 -3.05 -22.43
CA LEU A 881 21.63 -3.22 -21.49
C LEU A 881 20.90 -1.91 -21.24
N HIS A 882 21.61 -0.79 -21.03
CA HIS A 882 20.96 0.51 -20.90
C HIS A 882 20.12 0.89 -22.13
N LEU A 883 20.55 0.49 -23.33
CA LEU A 883 19.75 0.70 -24.54
C LEU A 883 18.50 -0.19 -24.57
N ALA A 884 18.63 -1.48 -24.24
CA ALA A 884 17.51 -2.43 -24.20
C ALA A 884 16.46 -2.10 -23.11
N LEU A 885 16.87 -1.38 -22.07
CA LEU A 885 16.01 -0.95 -20.95
C LEU A 885 15.31 0.39 -21.20
N LYS A 886 15.62 1.12 -22.28
CA LYS A 886 14.84 2.29 -22.68
C LYS A 886 13.52 1.80 -23.28
N ASP A 887 12.41 2.42 -22.88
CA ASP A 887 11.16 2.22 -23.60
C ASP A 887 11.30 2.75 -25.02
N ASP A 888 10.84 1.99 -26.01
CA ASP A 888 10.62 2.51 -27.35
C ASP A 888 9.50 3.56 -27.24
N ASP A 889 9.86 4.84 -27.35
CA ASP A 889 8.95 5.99 -27.32
C ASP A 889 7.85 5.93 -28.41
#